data_AF-A0A847HTR1-F1
#
_entry.id   AF-A0A847HTR1-F1
#
_cell.length_a   1.000
_cell.length_b   1.000
_cell.length_c   1.000
_cell.angle_alpha   90.00
_cell.angle_beta   90.00
_cell.angle_gamma   90.00
#
_symmetry.space_group_name_H-M   'P 1'
#
loop_
_entity.id
_entity.type
_entity.pdbx_description
1 polymer ?
#
loop_
_entity_poly.entity_id
_entity_poly.type
_entity_poly.pdbx_seq_one_letter_code
_entity_poly.pdbx_strand_id
1 'polypeptide(L)'
;MNQATAPAPTSDAPSRDDLPVLDAQLSVEGMTCASCVARVERALGKLDGVVEANVNLATERATVRYRPGLAPELLEEAVRKAGYEVRRVDDERRLEDAEREARQAALSRLERDLIVAAAFTLPLFLMEMGAMLVPPLHDRLATWLPMTTRAYVMFALASVVQLGPGLRFYRLGVPALLRGAPDMNSLVVLGTTAAYGYSVVATFAPHWLPAGTAHVYYEASAVIVTLILLGRWFEARAKGRTGEAIRALMALQPPTARVVRNAAEVEVKVEEVRRGDILVVRPGERLPVDGVVVEGSSFVDESMITGEPMPVAKAAGAEVVGGTINTTGTFRFQAAKVGADTVLSQIVAMVQAAQGAKLPIQALVDKVVAWFVPAVMAVAALTFLAWLLFGPDPALTFALVNTVAVLIIACPCAMGLATPTSIMVGTGKAAELGVLFRNGVALQAVGAADVVVLDKTGTLTEGRPELTDVRLAPAAGLSERELLSLVAGVEAGSEHPVAGAVLRGAAARGASPAPVTGFEALPGYGVAGTVDGRRVHVGAARYMERLGAPLDALGAEVDALTGAGKTPLFVALAPDGAAAPRVVALLAVADPIKPTTPAAIEALHALGLRVAMLTGDTRRTAEAIARQLGIDEVVAEVLPGDKAAEVARLQQAGDRVAFVGDGINDAPALAQADVGVAIGTGTDVAIESADVVLMSGDLRGVPNAITLSRATLRNIKQNLFWAFAYNVLLIPVAAGVLYPAFGVLLSPMIAAAAMGLSSVFVVSNALRLKRFRAPEAAGPRPTLAPQSAASL
;
A
#
# COMPACT_ATOMS: atom_id res chain seq x y z
N MET A 1 -70.97 22.36 9.27
CA MET A 1 -70.03 22.85 10.30
C MET A 1 -68.78 21.98 10.20
N ASN A 2 -67.81 22.42 9.40
CA ASN A 2 -66.58 21.69 9.11
C ASN A 2 -65.66 21.71 10.34
N GLN A 3 -65.28 20.54 10.84
CA GLN A 3 -64.08 20.38 11.67
C GLN A 3 -63.09 19.51 10.90
N ALA A 4 -62.01 20.15 10.46
CA ALA A 4 -60.85 19.50 9.87
C ALA A 4 -60.03 18.85 10.99
N THR A 5 -59.86 17.53 10.92
CA THR A 5 -58.89 16.77 11.71
C THR A 5 -57.48 17.00 11.16
N ALA A 6 -56.59 17.51 12.00
CA ALA A 6 -55.17 17.68 11.69
C ALA A 6 -54.47 16.30 11.58
N PRO A 7 -53.48 16.13 10.68
CA PRO A 7 -52.72 14.90 10.56
C PRO A 7 -51.65 14.78 11.67
N ALA A 8 -51.40 13.56 12.12
CA ALA A 8 -50.35 13.21 13.07
C ALA A 8 -48.93 13.48 12.49
N PRO A 9 -47.94 13.83 13.31
CA PRO A 9 -46.57 14.03 12.83
C PRO A 9 -45.95 12.70 12.43
N THR A 10 -45.56 12.59 11.16
CA THR A 10 -44.73 11.52 10.60
C THR A 10 -43.33 11.56 11.21
N SER A 11 -42.94 10.52 11.94
CA SER A 11 -41.59 10.36 12.50
C SER A 11 -40.63 9.73 11.48
N ASP A 12 -40.34 10.46 10.39
CA ASP A 12 -39.27 10.10 9.45
C ASP A 12 -38.02 10.95 9.72
N ALA A 13 -37.55 10.95 10.98
CA ALA A 13 -36.17 11.33 11.25
C ALA A 13 -35.32 10.06 11.04
N PRO A 14 -34.30 10.07 10.16
CA PRO A 14 -33.43 8.91 9.99
C PRO A 14 -32.85 8.50 11.35
N SER A 15 -32.75 7.18 11.57
CA SER A 15 -32.16 6.65 12.78
C SER A 15 -30.71 7.17 12.90
N ARG A 16 -30.18 7.31 14.12
CA ARG A 16 -28.80 7.78 14.35
C ARG A 16 -27.73 6.93 13.64
N ASP A 17 -28.08 5.74 13.16
CA ASP A 17 -27.22 4.83 12.42
C ASP A 17 -27.25 5.03 10.89
N ASP A 18 -28.18 5.83 10.33
CA ASP A 18 -28.34 6.06 8.89
C ASP A 18 -27.69 7.37 8.37
N LEU A 19 -26.99 8.11 9.22
CA LEU A 19 -26.33 9.36 8.81
C LEU A 19 -25.00 9.09 8.07
N PRO A 20 -24.69 9.84 6.99
CA PRO A 20 -23.48 9.65 6.21
C PRO A 20 -22.23 9.93 7.05
N VAL A 21 -21.30 8.97 7.10
CA VAL A 21 -20.04 9.09 7.85
C VAL A 21 -19.10 10.06 7.13
N LEU A 22 -18.57 11.04 7.87
CA LEU A 22 -17.60 12.02 7.39
C LEU A 22 -16.19 11.60 7.83
N ASP A 23 -15.19 11.92 7.00
CA ASP A 23 -13.78 11.69 7.32
C ASP A 23 -13.08 13.02 7.63
N ALA A 24 -12.26 13.03 8.67
CA ALA A 24 -11.36 14.14 8.99
C ALA A 24 -9.93 13.63 9.16
N GLN A 25 -8.97 14.42 8.70
CA GLN A 25 -7.54 14.20 8.96
C GLN A 25 -6.99 15.29 9.88
N LEU A 26 -6.25 14.84 10.89
CA LEU A 26 -5.59 15.68 11.88
C LEU A 26 -4.10 15.35 11.87
N SER A 27 -3.23 16.36 11.74
CA SER A 27 -1.81 16.20 12.04
C SER A 27 -1.63 16.24 13.55
N VAL A 28 -0.97 15.24 14.13
CA VAL A 28 -0.80 15.06 15.59
C VAL A 28 0.68 15.02 15.95
N GLU A 29 1.19 16.10 16.52
CA GLU A 29 2.60 16.25 16.85
C GLU A 29 2.91 15.70 18.26
N GLY A 30 4.14 15.19 18.45
CA GLY A 30 4.66 14.74 19.76
C GLY A 30 4.45 13.26 20.08
N MET A 31 3.89 12.47 19.16
CA MET A 31 3.80 11.01 19.30
C MET A 31 5.17 10.36 19.09
N THR A 32 5.58 9.47 20.00
CA THR A 32 6.93 8.88 19.97
C THR A 32 6.98 7.36 20.04
N CYS A 33 5.85 6.69 20.27
CA CYS A 33 5.80 5.23 20.34
C CYS A 33 4.37 4.69 20.12
N ALA A 34 4.22 3.37 19.99
CA ALA A 34 2.94 2.71 19.80
C ALA A 34 1.92 2.99 20.93
N SER A 35 2.38 3.17 22.17
CA SER A 35 1.48 3.53 23.26
C SER A 35 0.90 4.94 23.15
N CYS A 36 1.60 5.87 22.47
CA CYS A 36 1.08 7.21 22.15
C CYS A 36 -0.06 7.10 21.14
N VAL A 37 0.13 6.32 20.06
CA VAL A 37 -0.87 6.01 19.04
C VAL A 37 -2.15 5.48 19.69
N ALA A 38 -2.02 4.39 20.46
CA ALA A 38 -3.16 3.77 21.13
C ALA A 38 -3.86 4.70 22.14
N ARG A 39 -3.18 5.73 22.65
CA ARG A 39 -3.78 6.73 23.55
C ARG A 39 -4.62 7.74 22.77
N VAL A 40 -4.10 8.27 21.67
CA VAL A 40 -4.82 9.21 20.80
C VAL A 40 -6.06 8.53 20.21
N GLU A 41 -5.93 7.29 19.71
CA GLU A 41 -7.06 6.49 19.23
C GLU A 41 -8.14 6.31 20.30
N ARG A 42 -7.76 5.93 21.53
CA ARG A 42 -8.71 5.82 22.64
C ARG A 42 -9.34 7.14 23.07
N ALA A 43 -8.63 8.25 22.92
CA ALA A 43 -9.18 9.57 23.26
C ALA A 43 -10.23 9.99 22.23
N LEU A 44 -9.94 9.80 20.94
CA LEU A 44 -10.84 10.10 19.84
C LEU A 44 -12.06 9.15 19.83
N GLY A 45 -11.84 7.84 19.98
CA GLY A 45 -12.89 6.83 20.01
C GLY A 45 -13.82 6.88 21.23
N LYS A 46 -13.52 7.71 22.23
CA LYS A 46 -14.42 7.99 23.37
C LYS A 46 -15.46 9.07 23.07
N LEU A 47 -15.32 9.81 21.98
CA LEU A 47 -16.25 10.86 21.60
C LEU A 47 -17.51 10.25 20.98
N ASP A 48 -18.67 10.60 21.52
CA ASP A 48 -19.96 10.21 20.95
C ASP A 48 -20.10 10.76 19.53
N GLY A 49 -20.20 9.86 18.56
CA GLY A 49 -20.27 10.19 17.14
C GLY A 49 -19.02 9.80 16.35
N VAL A 50 -17.91 9.41 16.99
CA VAL A 50 -16.77 8.80 16.28
C VAL A 50 -17.08 7.32 16.02
N VAL A 51 -17.04 6.93 14.74
CA VAL A 51 -17.21 5.55 14.28
C VAL A 51 -15.88 4.81 14.36
N GLU A 52 -14.81 5.47 13.90
CA GLU A 52 -13.47 4.90 13.85
C GLU A 52 -12.43 6.01 13.98
N ALA A 53 -11.34 5.73 14.70
CA ALA A 53 -10.17 6.61 14.76
C ALA A 53 -8.91 5.77 14.59
N ASN A 54 -8.10 6.12 13.59
CA ASN A 54 -6.86 5.44 13.26
C ASN A 54 -5.71 6.44 13.26
N VAL A 55 -4.60 6.10 13.91
CA VAL A 55 -3.45 7.00 14.05
C VAL A 55 -2.20 6.34 13.50
N ASN A 56 -1.52 7.04 12.58
CA ASN A 56 -0.28 6.60 11.98
C ASN A 56 0.92 7.36 12.55
N LEU A 57 1.79 6.65 13.25
CA LEU A 57 3.02 7.21 13.86
C LEU A 57 4.08 7.63 12.82
N ALA A 58 4.10 7.03 11.63
CA ALA A 58 5.13 7.33 10.64
C ALA A 58 4.87 8.65 9.89
N THR A 59 3.58 8.95 9.69
CA THR A 59 3.09 10.20 9.08
C THR A 59 2.66 11.24 10.10
N GLU A 60 2.56 10.88 11.38
CA GLU A 60 2.06 11.75 12.46
C GLU A 60 0.64 12.27 12.15
N ARG A 61 -0.20 11.45 11.52
CA ARG A 61 -1.59 11.79 11.16
C ARG A 61 -2.60 10.88 11.84
N ALA A 62 -3.73 11.45 12.23
CA ALA A 62 -4.90 10.75 12.71
C ALA A 62 -6.05 10.91 11.70
N THR A 63 -6.59 9.79 11.24
CA THR A 63 -7.78 9.74 10.39
C THR A 63 -8.97 9.35 11.26
N VAL A 64 -10.01 10.18 11.27
CA VAL A 64 -11.19 10.00 12.10
C VAL A 64 -12.42 9.93 11.21
N ARG A 65 -13.17 8.84 11.33
CA ARG A 65 -14.49 8.66 10.73
C ARG A 65 -15.54 8.99 11.77
N TYR A 66 -16.38 9.99 11.51
CA TYR A 66 -17.33 10.50 12.49
C TYR A 66 -18.68 10.85 11.85
N ARG A 67 -19.72 10.88 12.67
CA ARG A 67 -21.09 11.17 12.23
C ARG A 67 -21.34 12.69 12.17
N PRO A 68 -22.22 13.15 11.25
CA PRO A 68 -22.62 14.54 11.17
C PRO A 68 -23.24 15.00 12.50
N GLY A 69 -22.76 16.11 13.06
CA GLY A 69 -23.18 16.65 14.36
C GLY A 69 -22.09 16.67 15.43
N LEU A 70 -20.97 15.96 15.24
CA LEU A 70 -19.77 16.15 16.05
C LEU A 70 -18.98 17.35 15.50
N ALA A 71 -18.80 18.38 16.32
CA ALA A 71 -17.99 19.54 15.96
C ALA A 71 -16.50 19.14 15.81
N PRO A 72 -15.83 19.42 14.68
CA PRO A 72 -14.44 19.01 14.46
C PRO A 72 -13.46 19.56 15.52
N GLU A 73 -13.80 20.66 16.19
CA GLU A 73 -13.03 21.24 17.30
C GLU A 73 -12.95 20.29 18.51
N LEU A 74 -13.97 19.44 18.72
CA LEU A 74 -13.98 18.45 19.80
C LEU A 74 -12.97 17.33 19.55
N LEU A 75 -12.69 16.99 18.29
CA LEU A 75 -11.65 16.04 17.91
C LEU A 75 -10.27 16.59 18.33
N GLU A 76 -10.01 17.86 18.01
CA GLU A 76 -8.75 18.53 18.40
C GLU A 76 -8.58 18.61 19.92
N GLU A 77 -9.64 18.98 20.63
CA GLU A 77 -9.64 19.08 22.09
C GLU A 77 -9.35 17.72 22.74
N ALA A 78 -9.88 16.62 22.18
CA ALA A 78 -9.59 15.27 22.66
C ALA A 78 -8.12 14.88 22.49
N VAL A 79 -7.51 15.26 21.35
CA VAL A 79 -6.06 15.05 21.11
C VAL A 79 -5.22 15.87 22.08
N ARG A 80 -5.57 17.15 22.31
CA ARG A 80 -4.88 18.00 23.29
C ARG A 80 -5.00 17.47 24.72
N LYS A 81 -6.19 17.00 25.12
CA LYS A 81 -6.41 16.34 26.42
C LYS A 81 -5.60 15.05 26.57
N ALA A 82 -5.35 14.33 25.48
CA ALA A 82 -4.46 13.17 25.48
C ALA A 82 -2.97 13.53 25.65
N GLY A 83 -2.63 14.82 25.50
CA GLY A 83 -1.30 15.39 25.71
C GLY A 83 -0.48 15.63 24.44
N TYR A 84 -1.14 15.82 23.30
CA TYR A 84 -0.50 16.01 21.98
C TYR A 84 -0.96 17.30 21.30
N GLU A 85 -0.13 17.87 20.43
CA GLU A 85 -0.51 19.05 19.62
C GLU A 85 -1.20 18.59 18.33
N VAL A 86 -2.11 19.42 17.79
CA VAL A 86 -2.96 19.04 16.64
C VAL A 86 -3.17 20.20 15.67
N ARG A 87 -3.14 19.91 14.36
CA ARG A 87 -3.46 20.86 13.25
C ARG A 87 -4.40 20.22 12.22
N ARG A 88 -5.30 21.00 11.62
CA ARG A 88 -6.17 20.55 10.51
C ARG A 88 -5.43 20.52 9.17
N VAL A 89 -5.85 19.58 8.33
CA VAL A 89 -5.32 19.38 6.98
C VAL A 89 -6.33 19.94 5.97
N ASP A 90 -6.22 21.22 5.62
CA ASP A 90 -7.16 21.87 4.66
C ASP A 90 -6.54 22.11 3.26
N ASP A 91 -5.22 21.91 3.07
CA ASP A 91 -4.51 22.22 1.80
C ASP A 91 -3.23 21.34 1.63
N GLU A 92 -3.31 20.25 0.86
CA GLU A 92 -2.32 19.13 0.86
C GLU A 92 -0.88 19.51 0.50
N ARG A 93 -0.65 20.40 -0.49
CA ARG A 93 0.72 20.77 -0.92
C ARG A 93 1.40 21.78 -0.01
N ARG A 94 0.67 22.77 0.51
CA ARG A 94 1.21 23.69 1.53
C ARG A 94 1.50 22.96 2.84
N LEU A 95 0.69 21.95 3.17
CA LEU A 95 0.96 21.09 4.31
C LEU A 95 2.19 20.23 4.11
N GLU A 96 2.44 19.67 2.93
CA GLU A 96 3.63 18.85 2.73
C GLU A 96 4.93 19.64 2.95
N ASP A 97 5.02 20.86 2.42
CA ASP A 97 6.20 21.71 2.63
C ASP A 97 6.27 22.22 4.08
N ALA A 98 5.14 22.56 4.70
CA ALA A 98 5.09 22.92 6.12
C ALA A 98 5.43 21.74 7.06
N GLU A 99 4.99 20.52 6.75
CA GLU A 99 5.33 19.28 7.46
C GLU A 99 6.81 18.95 7.29
N ARG A 100 7.39 19.18 6.11
CA ARG A 100 8.84 19.03 5.86
C ARG A 100 9.65 19.98 6.73
N GLU A 101 9.28 21.27 6.72
CA GLU A 101 9.93 22.29 7.55
C GLU A 101 9.78 21.97 9.04
N ALA A 102 8.58 21.60 9.49
CA ALA A 102 8.30 21.22 10.87
C ALA A 102 9.13 19.99 11.29
N ARG A 103 9.22 18.98 10.43
CA ARG A 103 9.98 17.75 10.70
C ARG A 103 11.50 17.99 10.71
N GLN A 104 12.01 18.83 9.82
CA GLN A 104 13.41 19.28 9.86
C GLN A 104 13.70 20.12 11.12
N ALA A 105 12.77 20.99 11.52
CA ALA A 105 12.88 21.76 12.76
C ALA A 105 12.86 20.84 13.99
N ALA A 106 12.02 19.80 14.02
CA ALA A 106 11.98 18.80 15.08
C ALA A 106 13.29 17.98 15.16
N LEU A 107 13.81 17.55 14.01
CA LEU A 107 15.11 16.85 13.92
C LEU A 107 16.26 17.72 14.45
N SER A 108 16.34 18.98 14.04
CA SER A 108 17.39 19.91 14.48
C SER A 108 17.27 20.26 15.97
N ARG A 109 16.06 20.29 16.54
CA ARG A 109 15.87 20.39 18.00
C ARG A 109 16.43 19.15 18.69
N LEU A 110 16.04 17.96 18.24
CA LEU A 110 16.50 16.70 18.82
C LEU A 110 18.03 16.53 18.72
N GLU A 111 18.63 16.97 17.61
CA GLU A 111 20.08 17.01 17.42
C GLU A 111 20.76 17.96 18.41
N ARG A 112 20.24 19.19 18.57
CA ARG A 112 20.75 20.12 19.59
C ARG A 112 20.66 19.54 21.00
N ASP A 113 19.52 18.95 21.34
CA ASP A 113 19.30 18.32 22.65
C ASP A 113 20.27 17.17 22.90
N LEU A 114 20.53 16.35 21.88
CA LEU A 114 21.50 15.27 21.92
C LEU A 114 22.93 15.81 22.08
N ILE A 115 23.31 16.85 21.33
CA ILE A 115 24.64 17.47 21.43
C ILE A 115 24.85 18.04 22.84
N VAL A 116 23.86 18.76 23.38
CA VAL A 116 23.91 19.26 24.76
C VAL A 116 24.00 18.10 25.74
N ALA A 117 23.11 17.11 25.65
CA ALA A 117 23.14 15.96 26.56
C ALA A 117 24.49 15.23 26.51
N ALA A 118 25.03 14.98 25.32
CA ALA A 118 26.31 14.32 25.13
C ALA A 118 27.49 15.17 25.64
N ALA A 119 27.49 16.47 25.41
CA ALA A 119 28.55 17.37 25.86
C ALA A 119 28.69 17.41 27.38
N PHE A 120 27.58 17.33 28.12
CA PHE A 120 27.56 17.32 29.58
C PHE A 120 27.67 15.90 30.17
N THR A 121 27.22 14.88 29.45
CA THR A 121 27.34 13.47 29.85
C THR A 121 28.74 12.91 29.63
N LEU A 122 29.45 13.35 28.59
CA LEU A 122 30.79 12.83 28.29
C LEU A 122 31.79 13.08 29.43
N PRO A 123 31.89 14.29 30.03
CA PRO A 123 32.71 14.50 31.22
C PRO A 123 32.30 13.63 32.40
N LEU A 124 30.99 13.48 32.68
CA LEU A 124 30.48 12.58 33.74
C LEU A 124 30.96 11.14 33.53
N PHE A 125 30.78 10.65 32.30
CA PHE A 125 31.17 9.30 31.91
C PHE A 125 32.69 9.10 32.04
N LEU A 126 33.50 10.06 31.60
CA LEU A 126 34.96 9.99 31.70
C LEU A 126 35.44 10.07 33.16
N MET A 127 34.79 10.88 34.00
CA MET A 127 35.14 11.04 35.41
C MET A 127 34.90 9.76 36.21
N GLU A 128 33.82 9.02 35.92
CA GLU A 128 33.46 7.84 36.71
C GLU A 128 33.90 6.52 36.06
N MET A 129 33.65 6.33 34.75
CA MET A 129 34.08 5.12 34.03
C MET A 129 35.52 5.20 33.52
N GLY A 130 35.96 6.36 33.03
CA GLY A 130 37.34 6.53 32.57
C GLY A 130 38.35 6.31 33.70
N ALA A 131 38.00 6.75 34.91
CA ALA A 131 38.78 6.49 36.11
C ALA A 131 38.80 5.01 36.53
N MET A 132 37.82 4.18 36.17
CA MET A 132 37.89 2.72 36.42
C MET A 132 38.74 1.96 35.39
N LEU A 133 38.73 2.39 34.12
CA LEU A 133 39.43 1.69 33.03
C LEU A 133 40.92 2.04 32.92
N VAL A 134 41.34 3.21 33.41
CA VAL A 134 42.72 3.69 33.31
C VAL A 134 43.22 4.05 34.71
N PRO A 135 43.96 3.17 35.40
CA PRO A 135 44.46 3.42 36.77
C PRO A 135 45.21 4.76 36.95
N PRO A 136 46.11 5.20 36.03
CA PRO A 136 46.77 6.51 36.18
C PRO A 136 45.84 7.72 35.98
N LEU A 137 44.66 7.52 35.37
CA LEU A 137 43.62 8.55 35.29
C LEU A 137 42.86 8.65 36.62
N HIS A 138 42.60 7.51 37.29
CA HIS A 138 42.01 7.46 38.63
C HIS A 138 42.82 8.27 39.64
N ASP A 139 44.13 7.99 39.72
CA ASP A 139 45.02 8.58 40.73
C ASP A 139 45.20 10.09 40.50
N ARG A 140 45.24 10.53 39.23
CA ARG A 140 45.27 11.96 38.87
C ARG A 140 43.96 12.68 39.16
N LEU A 141 42.81 12.05 38.88
CA LEU A 141 41.51 12.64 39.21
C LEU A 141 41.28 12.72 40.72
N ALA A 142 41.66 11.68 41.46
CA ALA A 142 41.55 11.65 42.91
C ALA A 142 42.40 12.72 43.61
N THR A 143 43.54 13.09 43.03
CA THR A 143 44.41 14.18 43.54
C THR A 143 43.89 15.57 43.16
N TRP A 144 43.29 15.74 41.99
CA TRP A 144 42.82 17.05 41.49
C TRP A 144 41.41 17.40 41.97
N LEU A 145 40.56 16.40 42.21
CA LEU A 145 39.15 16.56 42.56
C LEU A 145 38.80 15.61 43.73
N PRO A 146 38.76 16.14 44.98
CA PRO A 146 38.26 15.40 46.14
C PRO A 146 36.87 14.81 45.88
N MET A 147 36.55 13.67 46.50
CA MET A 147 35.28 12.93 46.29
C MET A 147 34.04 13.82 46.43
N THR A 148 34.02 14.73 47.41
CA THR A 148 32.92 15.69 47.62
C THR A 148 32.80 16.71 46.50
N THR A 149 33.92 17.32 46.07
CA THR A 149 33.92 18.25 44.93
C THR A 149 33.49 17.55 43.65
N ARG A 150 33.92 16.30 43.45
CA ARG A 150 33.49 15.46 42.32
C ARG A 150 31.99 15.25 42.33
N ALA A 151 31.40 14.91 43.47
CA ALA A 151 29.95 14.72 43.59
C ALA A 151 29.16 16.00 43.24
N TYR A 152 29.64 17.19 43.64
CA TYR A 152 29.01 18.46 43.28
C TYR A 152 29.14 18.79 41.78
N VAL A 153 30.31 18.54 41.18
CA VAL A 153 30.51 18.70 39.73
C VAL A 153 29.59 17.75 38.97
N MET A 154 29.52 16.49 39.40
CA MET A 154 28.65 15.50 38.77
C MET A 154 27.16 15.86 38.92
N PHE A 155 26.75 16.34 40.09
CA PHE A 155 25.41 16.89 40.30
C PHE A 155 25.11 18.02 39.32
N ALA A 156 26.00 19.00 39.19
CA ALA A 156 25.77 20.16 38.31
C ALA A 156 25.62 19.72 36.83
N LEU A 157 26.55 18.89 36.34
CA LEU A 157 26.51 18.38 34.97
C LEU A 157 25.27 17.52 34.71
N ALA A 158 24.94 16.60 35.62
CA ALA A 158 23.78 15.73 35.47
C ALA A 158 22.46 16.51 35.58
N SER A 159 22.41 17.58 36.39
CA SER A 159 21.24 18.46 36.48
C SER A 159 20.94 19.15 35.15
N VAL A 160 21.98 19.61 34.44
CA VAL A 160 21.82 20.19 33.09
C VAL A 160 21.22 19.17 32.13
N VAL A 161 21.69 17.92 32.16
CA VAL A 161 21.16 16.84 31.30
C VAL A 161 19.73 16.47 31.70
N GLN A 162 19.46 16.28 33.00
CA GLN A 162 18.18 15.81 33.53
C GLN A 162 17.06 16.85 33.36
N LEU A 163 17.35 18.11 33.66
CA LEU A 163 16.37 19.22 33.66
C LEU A 163 16.37 20.02 32.36
N GLY A 164 17.39 19.88 31.51
CA GLY A 164 17.43 20.44 30.16
C GLY A 164 16.86 19.45 29.14
N PRO A 165 17.70 18.74 28.36
CA PRO A 165 17.25 17.76 27.36
C PRO A 165 16.29 16.69 27.93
N GLY A 166 16.54 16.23 29.16
CA GLY A 166 15.75 15.20 29.85
C GLY A 166 14.33 15.64 30.21
N LEU A 167 14.04 16.94 30.30
CA LEU A 167 12.73 17.47 30.69
C LEU A 167 11.60 17.00 29.78
N ARG A 168 11.90 16.68 28.52
CA ARG A 168 10.92 16.10 27.58
C ARG A 168 10.29 14.81 28.11
N PHE A 169 11.10 13.96 28.75
CA PHE A 169 10.64 12.68 29.27
C PHE A 169 9.72 12.91 30.46
N TYR A 170 10.02 13.89 31.30
CA TYR A 170 9.16 14.29 32.42
C TYR A 170 7.81 14.84 31.96
N ARG A 171 7.81 15.75 30.98
CA ARG A 171 6.58 16.37 30.44
C ARG A 171 5.59 15.34 29.88
N LEU A 172 6.09 14.24 29.31
CA LEU A 172 5.26 13.18 28.73
C LEU A 172 5.00 12.02 29.71
N GLY A 173 6.03 11.60 30.43
CA GLY A 173 6.05 10.39 31.25
C GLY A 173 5.34 10.51 32.59
N VAL A 174 5.42 11.66 33.27
CA VAL A 174 4.72 11.88 34.55
C VAL A 174 3.20 11.87 34.36
N PRO A 175 2.62 12.63 33.40
CA PRO A 175 1.18 12.57 33.17
C PRO A 175 0.70 11.18 32.72
N ALA A 176 1.51 10.44 31.96
CA ALA A 176 1.20 9.06 31.55
C ALA A 176 1.12 8.09 32.74
N LEU A 177 2.05 8.21 33.69
CA LEU A 177 2.07 7.41 34.91
C LEU A 177 0.84 7.71 35.79
N LEU A 178 0.55 8.99 36.02
CA LEU A 178 -0.59 9.43 36.85
C LEU A 178 -1.95 9.00 36.30
N ARG A 179 -2.06 8.85 34.97
CA ARG A 179 -3.28 8.38 34.29
C ARG A 179 -3.39 6.86 34.21
N GLY A 180 -2.50 6.09 34.83
CA GLY A 180 -2.51 4.63 34.81
C GLY A 180 -2.22 4.02 33.43
N ALA A 181 -1.57 4.77 32.54
CA ALA A 181 -1.18 4.30 31.21
C ALA A 181 0.32 4.57 30.97
N PRO A 182 1.20 3.96 31.78
CA PRO A 182 2.64 4.20 31.70
C PRO A 182 3.16 3.82 30.31
N ASP A 183 4.04 4.67 29.79
CA ASP A 183 4.72 4.47 28.51
C ASP A 183 6.24 4.50 28.69
N MET A 184 6.98 4.42 27.58
CA MET A 184 8.45 4.51 27.60
C MET A 184 8.95 5.73 28.37
N ASN A 185 8.32 6.91 28.19
CA ASN A 185 8.76 8.11 28.90
C ASN A 185 8.54 7.94 30.41
N SER A 186 7.47 7.27 30.84
CA SER A 186 7.24 6.94 32.25
C SER A 186 8.34 6.06 32.82
N LEU A 187 8.78 5.02 32.07
CA LEU A 187 9.85 4.12 32.51
C LEU A 187 11.20 4.86 32.61
N VAL A 188 11.52 5.70 31.64
CA VAL A 188 12.74 6.52 31.64
C VAL A 188 12.73 7.51 32.80
N VAL A 189 11.61 8.20 33.03
CA VAL A 189 11.45 9.11 34.17
C VAL A 189 11.64 8.36 35.47
N LEU A 190 10.95 7.24 35.69
CA LEU A 190 11.12 6.44 36.91
C LEU A 190 12.58 6.04 37.15
N GLY A 191 13.25 5.50 36.13
CA GLY A 191 14.64 5.04 36.26
C GLY A 191 15.65 6.18 36.47
N THR A 192 15.57 7.24 35.68
CA THR A 192 16.50 8.37 35.76
C THR A 192 16.25 9.22 37.00
N THR A 193 14.99 9.45 37.38
CA THR A 193 14.66 10.14 38.63
C THR A 193 15.09 9.34 39.86
N ALA A 194 14.95 8.01 39.85
CA ALA A 194 15.44 7.17 40.96
C ALA A 194 16.97 7.27 41.12
N ALA A 195 17.72 7.12 40.02
CA ALA A 195 19.18 7.24 40.03
C ALA A 195 19.65 8.65 40.43
N TYR A 196 19.08 9.69 39.82
CA TYR A 196 19.42 11.08 40.12
C TYR A 196 19.03 11.47 41.55
N GLY A 197 17.80 11.15 41.98
CA GLY A 197 17.30 11.46 43.32
C GLY A 197 18.10 10.78 44.43
N TYR A 198 18.45 9.51 44.26
CA TYR A 198 19.36 8.80 45.17
C TYR A 198 20.71 9.52 45.28
N SER A 199 21.27 9.91 44.12
CA SER A 199 22.56 10.61 44.05
C SER A 199 22.52 11.96 44.75
N VAL A 200 21.41 12.69 44.66
CA VAL A 200 21.19 13.96 45.38
C VAL A 200 21.20 13.72 46.89
N VAL A 201 20.47 12.72 47.38
CA VAL A 201 20.49 12.35 48.80
C VAL A 201 21.90 11.94 49.25
N ALA A 202 22.59 11.09 48.48
CA ALA A 202 23.96 10.69 48.76
C ALA A 202 24.96 11.87 48.80
N THR A 203 24.73 12.90 47.99
CA THR A 203 25.62 14.08 47.90
C THR A 203 25.39 15.07 49.04
N PHE A 204 24.12 15.40 49.33
CA PHE A 204 23.77 16.50 50.23
C PHE A 204 23.29 16.04 51.62
N ALA A 205 22.80 14.80 51.74
CA ALA A 205 22.31 14.23 52.98
C ALA A 205 22.82 12.78 53.18
N PRO A 206 24.13 12.52 53.11
CA PRO A 206 24.68 11.15 53.22
C PRO A 206 24.37 10.47 54.56
N HIS A 207 24.08 11.25 55.61
CA HIS A 207 23.70 10.76 56.93
C HIS A 207 22.30 10.11 56.99
N TRP A 208 21.46 10.29 55.95
CA TRP A 208 20.18 9.59 55.81
C TRP A 208 20.35 8.19 55.23
N LEU A 209 21.53 7.87 54.71
CA LEU A 209 21.84 6.59 54.12
C LEU A 209 22.66 5.74 55.11
N PRO A 210 22.50 4.40 55.10
CA PRO A 210 23.36 3.50 55.86
C PRO A 210 24.85 3.74 55.56
N ALA A 211 25.70 3.59 56.58
CA ALA A 211 27.13 3.81 56.44
C ALA A 211 27.73 2.96 55.29
N GLY A 212 28.50 3.60 54.41
CA GLY A 212 29.12 2.94 53.25
C GLY A 212 28.25 2.82 52.01
N THR A 213 27.02 3.35 51.99
CA THR A 213 26.10 3.24 50.85
C THR A 213 25.94 4.50 50.00
N ALA A 214 26.56 5.61 50.41
CA ALA A 214 26.46 6.92 49.76
C ALA A 214 27.27 7.02 48.43
N HIS A 215 27.03 6.08 47.51
CA HIS A 215 27.52 6.13 46.14
C HIS A 215 26.61 7.02 45.28
N VAL A 216 27.18 7.66 44.27
CA VAL A 216 26.42 8.50 43.33
C VAL A 216 26.30 7.79 41.99
N TYR A 217 25.17 8.01 41.32
CA TYR A 217 24.76 7.42 40.04
C TYR A 217 24.29 8.50 39.06
N TYR A 218 24.90 9.70 39.16
CA TYR A 218 24.60 10.82 38.27
C TYR A 218 24.93 10.48 36.81
N GLU A 219 26.01 9.72 36.60
CA GLU A 219 26.44 9.21 35.31
C GLU A 219 25.39 8.28 34.71
N ALA A 220 24.82 7.36 35.49
CA ALA A 220 23.79 6.44 35.01
C ALA A 220 22.58 7.24 34.47
N SER A 221 22.07 8.20 35.24
CA SER A 221 20.94 9.04 34.81
C SER A 221 21.24 9.81 33.52
N ALA A 222 22.38 10.49 33.45
CA ALA A 222 22.76 11.32 32.31
C ALA A 222 23.04 10.49 31.04
N VAL A 223 23.71 9.34 31.18
CA VAL A 223 23.98 8.41 30.08
C VAL A 223 22.69 7.81 29.54
N ILE A 224 21.75 7.41 30.40
CA ILE A 224 20.44 6.88 29.97
C ILE A 224 19.70 7.93 29.13
N VAL A 225 19.58 9.17 29.63
CA VAL A 225 18.94 10.27 28.90
C VAL A 225 19.61 10.47 27.53
N THR A 226 20.94 10.53 27.50
CA THR A 226 21.71 10.76 26.27
C THR A 226 21.56 9.63 25.26
N LEU A 227 21.67 8.37 25.69
CA LEU A 227 21.55 7.21 24.79
C LEU A 227 20.13 7.05 24.24
N ILE A 228 19.10 7.39 25.02
CA ILE A 228 17.72 7.36 24.53
C ILE A 228 17.47 8.50 23.54
N LEU A 229 18.03 9.69 23.78
CA LEU A 229 18.02 10.79 22.80
C LEU A 229 18.74 10.38 21.51
N LEU A 230 19.88 9.70 21.62
CA LEU A 230 20.63 9.18 20.48
C LEU A 230 19.79 8.16 19.70
N GLY A 231 19.14 7.23 20.40
CA GLY A 231 18.21 6.26 19.80
C GLY A 231 17.05 6.94 19.06
N ARG A 232 16.43 7.96 19.68
CA ARG A 232 15.37 8.77 19.04
C ARG A 232 15.88 9.55 17.82
N TRP A 233 17.10 10.06 17.88
CA TRP A 233 17.70 10.77 16.75
C TRP A 233 17.95 9.83 15.58
N PHE A 234 18.51 8.64 15.84
CA PHE A 234 18.65 7.60 14.82
C PHE A 234 17.30 7.19 14.24
N GLU A 235 16.29 6.97 15.09
CA GLU A 235 14.93 6.69 14.67
C GLU A 235 14.37 7.79 13.75
N ALA A 236 14.44 9.05 14.18
CA ALA A 236 13.87 10.17 13.43
C ALA A 236 14.62 10.38 12.09
N ARG A 237 15.95 10.25 12.10
CA ARG A 237 16.79 10.29 10.89
C ARG A 237 16.44 9.14 9.93
N ALA A 238 16.21 7.94 10.46
CA ALA A 238 15.88 6.79 9.65
C ALA A 238 14.47 6.88 9.06
N LYS A 239 13.47 7.36 9.83
CA LYS A 239 12.13 7.71 9.31
C LYS A 239 12.19 8.77 8.20
N GLY A 240 13.14 9.70 8.26
CA GLY A 240 13.34 10.69 7.20
C GLY A 240 13.64 10.08 5.82
N ARG A 241 14.15 8.84 5.76
CA ARG A 241 14.51 8.14 4.52
C ARG A 241 13.42 7.20 3.99
N THR A 242 12.37 6.96 4.76
CA THR A 242 11.32 5.99 4.40
C THR A 242 10.27 6.63 3.47
N GLY A 243 10.07 7.95 3.54
CA GLY A 243 9.20 8.70 2.62
C GLY A 243 9.81 9.08 1.26
N GLU A 244 10.99 8.54 0.91
CA GLU A 244 11.64 8.81 -0.39
C GLU A 244 10.85 8.26 -1.58
N ALA A 245 10.13 7.15 -1.43
CA ALA A 245 9.40 6.52 -2.53
C ALA A 245 8.23 7.40 -3.03
N ILE A 246 7.44 7.97 -2.11
CA ILE A 246 6.40 8.94 -2.46
C ILE A 246 7.03 10.18 -3.08
N ARG A 247 8.14 10.68 -2.53
CA ARG A 247 8.86 11.83 -3.09
C ARG A 247 9.34 11.57 -4.52
N ALA A 248 9.83 10.36 -4.81
CA ALA A 248 10.24 9.97 -6.15
C ALA A 248 9.06 10.01 -7.12
N LEU A 249 7.87 9.57 -6.70
CA LEU A 249 6.63 9.67 -7.49
C LEU A 249 6.20 11.12 -7.73
N MET A 250 6.20 11.96 -6.69
CA MET A 250 5.84 13.38 -6.83
C MET A 250 6.82 14.14 -7.72
N ALA A 251 8.11 13.80 -7.65
CA ALA A 251 9.14 14.38 -8.49
C ALA A 251 9.00 14.00 -9.98
N LEU A 252 8.09 13.07 -10.34
CA LEU A 252 7.76 12.77 -11.73
C LEU A 252 7.00 13.92 -12.40
N GLN A 253 6.15 14.64 -11.65
CA GLN A 253 5.40 15.76 -12.22
C GLN A 253 6.33 16.98 -12.42
N PRO A 254 6.42 17.52 -13.65
CA PRO A 254 7.17 18.76 -13.87
C PRO A 254 6.45 19.95 -13.20
N PRO A 255 7.20 20.94 -12.69
CA PRO A 255 6.63 22.12 -12.03
C PRO A 255 5.98 23.11 -13.02
N THR A 256 6.38 23.06 -14.29
CA THR A 256 5.85 23.91 -15.36
C THR A 256 5.28 23.08 -16.51
N ALA A 257 4.38 23.70 -17.26
CA ALA A 257 3.72 23.14 -18.42
C ALA A 257 3.73 24.16 -19.57
N ARG A 258 3.89 23.68 -20.80
CA ARG A 258 3.84 24.50 -22.00
C ARG A 258 2.46 24.42 -22.62
N VAL A 259 1.70 25.51 -22.53
CA VAL A 259 0.30 25.58 -22.99
C VAL A 259 0.20 26.49 -24.21
N VAL A 260 -0.61 26.12 -25.20
CA VAL A 260 -0.95 26.96 -26.35
C VAL A 260 -2.14 27.86 -25.97
N ARG A 261 -1.90 29.15 -25.79
CA ARG A 261 -2.94 30.18 -25.55
C ARG A 261 -2.77 31.29 -26.57
N ASN A 262 -3.88 31.75 -27.18
CA ASN A 262 -3.85 32.77 -28.25
C ASN A 262 -2.87 32.45 -29.40
N ALA A 263 -2.81 31.17 -29.81
CA ALA A 263 -1.89 30.66 -30.84
C ALA A 263 -0.38 30.82 -30.53
N ALA A 264 -0.01 31.11 -29.29
CA ALA A 264 1.38 31.15 -28.82
C ALA A 264 1.64 30.10 -27.73
N GLU A 265 2.85 29.54 -27.71
CA GLU A 265 3.33 28.68 -26.62
C GLU A 265 3.72 29.54 -25.43
N VAL A 266 3.05 29.34 -24.29
CA VAL A 266 3.33 30.03 -23.03
C VAL A 266 3.67 28.99 -21.97
N GLU A 267 4.76 29.22 -21.24
CA GLU A 267 5.12 28.40 -20.09
C GLU A 267 4.37 28.92 -18.85
N VAL A 268 3.60 28.03 -18.22
CA VAL A 268 2.81 28.31 -17.02
C VAL A 268 3.16 27.29 -15.93
N LYS A 269 2.81 27.59 -14.68
CA LYS A 269 2.90 26.59 -13.62
C LYS A 269 1.89 25.48 -13.86
N VAL A 270 2.21 24.25 -13.46
CA VAL A 270 1.33 23.09 -13.69
C VAL A 270 -0.04 23.26 -13.03
N GLU A 271 -0.12 24.01 -11.94
CA GLU A 271 -1.38 24.32 -11.24
C GLU A 271 -2.30 25.29 -12.02
N GLU A 272 -1.75 26.03 -12.98
CA GLU A 272 -2.50 26.97 -13.82
C GLU A 272 -3.07 26.33 -15.09
N VAL A 273 -2.75 25.05 -15.31
CA VAL A 273 -3.29 24.25 -16.42
C VAL A 273 -4.73 23.90 -16.13
N ARG A 274 -5.62 24.16 -17.09
CA ARG A 274 -7.05 23.86 -16.97
C ARG A 274 -7.44 22.70 -17.88
N ARG A 275 -8.50 21.97 -17.51
CA ARG A 275 -9.11 20.98 -18.41
C ARG A 275 -9.46 21.67 -19.74
N GLY A 276 -9.12 21.03 -20.84
CA GLY A 276 -9.31 21.54 -22.19
C GLY A 276 -8.16 22.37 -22.76
N ASP A 277 -7.17 22.79 -21.94
CA ASP A 277 -5.96 23.44 -22.44
C ASP A 277 -5.21 22.52 -23.42
N ILE A 278 -4.59 23.08 -24.45
CA ILE A 278 -3.74 22.34 -25.39
C ILE A 278 -2.29 22.50 -24.98
N LEU A 279 -1.60 21.40 -24.74
CA LEU A 279 -0.22 21.36 -24.27
C LEU A 279 0.69 20.82 -25.36
N VAL A 280 1.94 21.31 -25.39
CA VAL A 280 2.99 20.87 -26.31
C VAL A 280 4.07 20.17 -25.52
N VAL A 281 4.43 18.94 -25.91
CA VAL A 281 5.48 18.14 -25.26
C VAL A 281 6.52 17.76 -26.30
N ARG A 282 7.78 18.08 -26.00
CA ARG A 282 8.95 17.83 -26.86
C ARG A 282 9.67 16.52 -26.49
N PRO A 283 10.53 15.99 -27.37
CA PRO A 283 11.30 14.79 -27.06
C PRO A 283 12.13 14.97 -25.79
N GLY A 284 12.09 13.99 -24.89
CA GLY A 284 12.74 14.02 -23.58
C GLY A 284 11.97 14.77 -22.48
N GLU A 285 10.90 15.51 -22.80
CA GLU A 285 10.10 16.20 -21.80
C GLU A 285 9.13 15.24 -21.08
N ARG A 286 8.82 15.55 -19.83
CA ARG A 286 7.79 14.86 -19.07
C ARG A 286 6.42 15.48 -19.31
N LEU A 287 5.40 14.64 -19.33
CA LEU A 287 4.03 15.10 -19.47
C LEU A 287 3.56 15.74 -18.15
N PRO A 288 3.03 16.97 -18.18
CA PRO A 288 2.65 17.68 -16.94
C PRO A 288 1.32 17.22 -16.33
N VAL A 289 0.38 16.80 -17.17
CA VAL A 289 -1.00 16.40 -16.80
C VAL A 289 -1.49 15.30 -17.73
N ASP A 290 -2.62 14.68 -17.41
CA ASP A 290 -3.22 13.65 -18.25
C ASP A 290 -4.06 14.28 -19.37
N GLY A 291 -4.15 13.59 -20.51
CA GLY A 291 -4.95 14.10 -21.62
C GLY A 291 -5.00 13.20 -22.84
N VAL A 292 -5.47 13.75 -23.95
CA VAL A 292 -5.65 13.03 -25.22
C VAL A 292 -4.85 13.72 -26.31
N VAL A 293 -4.03 12.96 -27.05
CA VAL A 293 -3.25 13.50 -28.17
C VAL A 293 -4.19 14.02 -29.24
N VAL A 294 -4.02 15.28 -29.65
CA VAL A 294 -4.80 15.91 -30.71
C VAL A 294 -4.03 15.99 -32.02
N GLU A 295 -2.70 16.14 -31.96
CA GLU A 295 -1.85 16.33 -33.13
C GLU A 295 -0.46 15.73 -32.89
N GLY A 296 0.11 15.09 -33.92
CA GLY A 296 1.44 14.47 -33.84
C GLY A 296 1.41 13.02 -33.37
N SER A 297 2.60 12.44 -33.26
CA SER A 297 2.80 11.08 -32.73
C SER A 297 4.19 10.95 -32.11
N SER A 298 4.31 10.07 -31.11
CA SER A 298 5.58 9.78 -30.43
C SER A 298 5.50 8.43 -29.72
N PHE A 299 6.63 7.97 -29.19
CA PHE A 299 6.68 6.91 -28.19
C PHE A 299 6.81 7.53 -26.80
N VAL A 300 5.98 7.08 -25.87
CA VAL A 300 5.97 7.54 -24.48
C VAL A 300 6.41 6.40 -23.57
N ASP A 301 7.43 6.66 -22.75
CA ASP A 301 7.89 5.75 -21.71
C ASP A 301 7.00 5.91 -20.47
N GLU A 302 6.17 4.89 -20.23
CA GLU A 302 5.25 4.78 -19.10
C GLU A 302 5.80 3.87 -17.99
N SER A 303 7.06 3.39 -18.10
CA SER A 303 7.66 2.37 -17.23
C SER A 303 7.64 2.72 -15.74
N MET A 304 7.74 4.00 -15.40
CA MET A 304 7.73 4.48 -14.02
C MET A 304 6.37 4.36 -13.34
N ILE A 305 5.29 4.20 -14.12
CA ILE A 305 3.90 4.10 -13.63
C ILE A 305 3.36 2.70 -13.87
N THR A 306 3.54 2.16 -15.08
CA THR A 306 2.99 0.86 -15.48
C THR A 306 3.92 -0.31 -15.14
N GLY A 307 5.21 -0.04 -14.89
CA GLY A 307 6.24 -1.07 -14.73
C GLY A 307 6.70 -1.70 -16.04
N GLU A 308 6.11 -1.34 -17.18
CA GLU A 308 6.44 -1.92 -18.48
C GLU A 308 7.69 -1.25 -19.07
N PRO A 309 8.74 -2.02 -19.41
CA PRO A 309 10.03 -1.44 -19.82
C PRO A 309 10.03 -0.87 -21.25
N MET A 310 9.00 -1.14 -22.05
CA MET A 310 8.96 -0.75 -23.46
C MET A 310 8.09 0.50 -23.66
N PRO A 311 8.58 1.55 -24.35
CA PRO A 311 7.78 2.72 -24.67
C PRO A 311 6.56 2.39 -25.55
N VAL A 312 5.43 3.03 -25.26
CA VAL A 312 4.15 2.84 -25.94
C VAL A 312 3.96 3.88 -27.03
N ALA A 313 3.53 3.46 -28.22
CA ALA A 313 3.22 4.38 -29.32
C ALA A 313 1.94 5.18 -29.03
N LYS A 314 2.00 6.50 -29.19
CA LYS A 314 0.88 7.44 -29.01
C LYS A 314 0.71 8.28 -30.28
N ALA A 315 -0.52 8.32 -30.78
CA ALA A 315 -0.93 9.10 -31.95
C ALA A 315 -2.25 9.82 -31.63
N ALA A 316 -2.76 10.64 -32.55
CA ALA A 316 -4.03 11.36 -32.36
C ALA A 316 -5.17 10.43 -31.88
N GLY A 317 -5.87 10.86 -30.84
CA GLY A 317 -6.91 10.09 -30.14
C GLY A 317 -6.38 9.19 -29.01
N ALA A 318 -5.06 8.99 -28.87
CA ALA A 318 -4.50 8.20 -27.78
C ALA A 318 -4.45 8.99 -26.47
N GLU A 319 -4.74 8.30 -25.36
CA GLU A 319 -4.58 8.86 -24.01
C GLU A 319 -3.12 8.87 -23.58
N VAL A 320 -2.75 9.91 -22.84
CA VAL A 320 -1.43 10.11 -22.26
C VAL A 320 -1.54 10.49 -20.78
N VAL A 321 -0.58 10.03 -20.00
CA VAL A 321 -0.59 10.14 -18.53
C VAL A 321 0.52 11.10 -18.06
N GLY A 322 0.20 11.97 -17.13
CA GLY A 322 1.14 12.89 -16.49
C GLY A 322 2.24 12.16 -15.72
N GLY A 323 3.46 12.69 -15.77
CA GLY A 323 4.67 12.11 -15.17
C GLY A 323 5.42 11.12 -16.07
N THR A 324 4.80 10.66 -17.16
CA THR A 324 5.46 9.81 -18.18
C THR A 324 6.44 10.63 -19.03
N ILE A 325 7.37 9.96 -19.71
CA ILE A 325 8.44 10.61 -20.47
C ILE A 325 8.18 10.46 -21.97
N ASN A 326 8.11 11.58 -22.68
CA ASN A 326 8.10 11.56 -24.13
C ASN A 326 9.51 11.25 -24.68
N THR A 327 9.65 10.34 -25.64
CA THR A 327 10.98 9.88 -26.09
C THR A 327 11.47 10.55 -27.38
N THR A 328 10.76 10.41 -28.51
CA THR A 328 11.29 10.73 -29.85
C THR A 328 10.57 11.84 -30.59
N GLY A 329 9.24 11.86 -30.60
CA GLY A 329 8.41 12.79 -31.36
C GLY A 329 7.96 14.01 -30.56
N THR A 330 7.41 15.02 -31.25
CA THR A 330 6.66 16.12 -30.61
C THR A 330 5.19 15.91 -30.89
N PHE A 331 4.34 16.09 -29.89
CA PHE A 331 2.89 16.04 -30.07
C PHE A 331 2.20 17.10 -29.21
N ARG A 332 0.98 17.44 -29.63
CA ARG A 332 0.06 18.28 -28.87
C ARG A 332 -1.02 17.40 -28.28
N PHE A 333 -1.37 17.65 -27.03
CA PHE A 333 -2.44 16.93 -26.36
C PHE A 333 -3.36 17.89 -25.59
N GLN A 334 -4.64 17.54 -25.50
CA GLN A 334 -5.62 18.29 -24.75
C GLN A 334 -5.71 17.76 -23.32
N ALA A 335 -5.57 18.63 -22.32
CA ALA A 335 -5.69 18.25 -20.91
C ALA A 335 -7.08 17.69 -20.59
N ALA A 336 -7.13 16.46 -20.07
CA ALA A 336 -8.36 15.79 -19.65
C ALA A 336 -8.49 15.76 -18.11
N LYS A 337 -7.41 15.45 -17.38
CA LYS A 337 -7.40 15.43 -15.91
C LYS A 337 -6.24 16.30 -15.41
N VAL A 338 -6.50 17.17 -14.43
CA VAL A 338 -5.53 18.14 -13.89
C VAL A 338 -5.58 18.16 -12.37
N GLY A 339 -4.50 18.59 -11.71
CA GLY A 339 -4.45 18.63 -10.24
C GLY A 339 -4.68 17.26 -9.60
N ALA A 340 -5.54 17.21 -8.58
CA ALA A 340 -5.87 16.01 -7.81
C ALA A 340 -6.51 14.89 -8.66
N ASP A 341 -7.11 15.24 -9.81
CA ASP A 341 -7.77 14.27 -10.69
C ASP A 341 -6.78 13.48 -11.56
N THR A 342 -5.50 13.88 -11.61
CA THR A 342 -4.48 13.18 -12.39
C THR A 342 -4.20 11.79 -11.83
N VAL A 343 -3.89 10.83 -12.72
CA VAL A 343 -3.52 9.46 -12.34
C VAL A 343 -2.38 9.46 -11.33
N LEU A 344 -1.34 10.28 -11.53
CA LEU A 344 -0.22 10.38 -10.59
C LEU A 344 -0.67 10.87 -9.20
N SER A 345 -1.60 11.82 -9.12
CA SER A 345 -2.13 12.30 -7.84
C SER A 345 -2.99 11.23 -7.14
N GLN A 346 -3.80 10.49 -7.90
CA GLN A 346 -4.54 9.34 -7.38
C GLN A 346 -3.60 8.23 -6.86
N ILE A 347 -2.51 7.96 -7.56
CA ILE A 347 -1.45 7.04 -7.10
C ILE A 347 -0.88 7.51 -5.75
N VAL A 348 -0.53 8.78 -5.64
CA VAL A 348 0.00 9.35 -4.38
C VAL A 348 -1.02 9.22 -3.25
N ALA A 349 -2.29 9.56 -3.50
CA ALA A 349 -3.36 9.43 -2.52
C ALA A 349 -3.56 7.98 -2.06
N MET A 350 -3.58 7.01 -2.98
CA MET A 350 -3.70 5.58 -2.67
C MET A 350 -2.51 5.08 -1.84
N VAL A 351 -1.28 5.44 -2.23
CA VAL A 351 -0.07 5.05 -1.47
C VAL A 351 -0.10 5.64 -0.06
N GLN A 352 -0.54 6.90 0.10
CA GLN A 352 -0.69 7.53 1.42
C GLN A 352 -1.78 6.85 2.26
N ALA A 353 -2.93 6.52 1.66
CA ALA A 353 -4.02 5.79 2.32
C ALA A 353 -3.56 4.41 2.82
N ALA A 354 -2.84 3.66 1.99
CA ALA A 354 -2.30 2.35 2.38
C ALA A 354 -1.26 2.44 3.51
N GLN A 355 -0.47 3.51 3.56
CA GLN A 355 0.46 3.74 4.66
C GLN A 355 -0.26 4.10 5.97
N GLY A 356 -1.40 4.79 5.89
CA GLY A 356 -2.25 5.19 7.01
C GLY A 356 -3.03 4.07 7.69
N ALA A 357 -3.25 2.94 7.00
CA ALA A 357 -4.09 1.87 7.48
C ALA A 357 -3.41 1.00 8.55
N LYS A 358 -4.18 0.62 9.58
CA LYS A 358 -3.71 -0.25 10.66
C LYS A 358 -3.92 -1.70 10.27
N LEU A 359 -2.83 -2.47 10.21
CA LEU A 359 -2.91 -3.89 9.88
C LEU A 359 -3.41 -4.73 11.06
N PRO A 360 -4.10 -5.86 10.80
CA PRO A 360 -4.40 -6.84 11.83
C PRO A 360 -3.18 -7.27 12.66
N ILE A 361 -2.00 -7.40 12.01
CA ILE A 361 -0.75 -7.72 12.72
C ILE A 361 -0.31 -6.63 13.71
N GLN A 362 -0.64 -5.37 13.46
CA GLN A 362 -0.37 -4.26 14.39
C GLN A 362 -1.32 -4.28 15.59
N ALA A 363 -2.58 -4.66 15.40
CA ALA A 363 -3.53 -4.83 16.50
C ALA A 363 -3.09 -5.93 17.49
N LEU A 364 -2.52 -7.04 16.99
CA LEU A 364 -1.93 -8.08 17.84
C LEU A 364 -0.80 -7.52 18.71
N VAL A 365 0.03 -6.68 18.13
CA VAL A 365 1.19 -6.07 18.78
C VAL A 365 0.78 -5.08 19.87
N ASP A 366 -0.29 -4.30 19.66
CA ASP A 366 -0.86 -3.44 20.69
C ASP A 366 -1.38 -4.26 21.90
N LYS A 367 -2.00 -5.42 21.64
CA LYS A 367 -2.46 -6.35 22.68
C LYS A 367 -1.29 -6.93 23.49
N VAL A 368 -0.17 -7.24 22.84
CA VAL A 368 1.06 -7.69 23.51
C VAL A 368 1.58 -6.62 24.45
N VAL A 369 1.67 -5.36 24.01
CA VAL A 369 2.18 -4.25 24.86
C VAL A 369 1.29 -3.99 26.06
N ALA A 370 -0.03 -4.08 25.89
CA ALA A 370 -0.99 -3.88 26.98
C ALA A 370 -0.74 -4.83 28.17
N TRP A 371 -0.24 -6.05 27.90
CA TRP A 371 0.14 -7.02 28.93
C TRP A 371 1.61 -6.94 29.34
N PHE A 372 2.50 -6.65 28.39
CA PHE A 372 3.93 -6.63 28.60
C PHE A 372 4.37 -5.54 29.59
N VAL A 373 3.81 -4.32 29.49
CA VAL A 373 4.19 -3.20 30.37
C VAL A 373 3.86 -3.48 31.85
N PRO A 374 2.62 -3.91 32.23
CA PRO A 374 2.33 -4.30 33.59
C PRO A 374 3.21 -5.46 34.10
N ALA A 375 3.48 -6.46 33.25
CA ALA A 375 4.33 -7.59 33.61
C ALA A 375 5.76 -7.14 33.95
N VAL A 376 6.35 -6.26 33.15
CA VAL A 376 7.68 -5.68 33.40
C VAL A 376 7.71 -4.88 34.70
N MET A 377 6.68 -4.08 34.97
CA MET A 377 6.58 -3.34 36.24
C MET A 377 6.52 -4.28 37.45
N ALA A 378 5.76 -5.37 37.34
CA ALA A 378 5.70 -6.39 38.38
C ALA A 378 7.07 -7.08 38.58
N VAL A 379 7.76 -7.43 37.49
CA VAL A 379 9.11 -8.01 37.54
C VAL A 379 10.11 -7.02 38.14
N ALA A 380 10.04 -5.73 37.80
CA ALA A 380 10.89 -4.70 38.37
C ALA A 380 10.66 -4.53 39.88
N ALA A 381 9.39 -4.49 40.32
CA ALA A 381 9.05 -4.44 41.74
C ALA A 381 9.54 -5.68 42.50
N LEU A 382 9.36 -6.87 41.91
CA LEU A 382 9.85 -8.13 42.47
C LEU A 382 11.38 -8.16 42.53
N THR A 383 12.05 -7.66 41.50
CA THR A 383 13.52 -7.53 41.45
C THR A 383 14.00 -6.63 42.57
N PHE A 384 13.37 -5.46 42.75
CA PHE A 384 13.70 -4.53 43.82
C PHE A 384 13.58 -5.22 45.20
N LEU A 385 12.46 -5.88 45.46
CA LEU A 385 12.19 -6.58 46.72
C LEU A 385 13.17 -7.73 46.95
N ALA A 386 13.43 -8.55 45.94
CA ALA A 386 14.33 -9.70 46.05
C ALA A 386 15.76 -9.27 46.38
N TRP A 387 16.28 -8.25 45.71
CA TRP A 387 17.61 -7.72 45.99
C TRP A 387 17.69 -6.97 47.32
N LEU A 388 16.60 -6.32 47.76
CA LEU A 388 16.56 -5.68 49.06
C LEU A 388 16.59 -6.70 50.21
N LEU A 389 15.96 -7.86 50.03
CA LEU A 389 15.84 -8.90 51.06
C LEU A 389 16.99 -9.91 51.05
N PHE A 390 17.51 -10.26 49.88
CA PHE A 390 18.49 -11.34 49.68
C PHE A 390 19.79 -10.88 49.02
N GLY A 391 19.91 -9.61 48.65
CA GLY A 391 21.08 -9.08 47.98
C GLY A 391 22.30 -8.97 48.90
N PRO A 392 23.53 -9.00 48.34
CA PRO A 392 24.74 -8.71 49.08
C PRO A 392 24.74 -7.28 49.60
N ASP A 393 25.47 -7.05 50.69
CA ASP A 393 25.67 -5.70 51.20
C ASP A 393 26.52 -4.85 50.24
N PRO A 394 26.07 -3.63 49.89
CA PRO A 394 24.83 -2.97 50.33
C PRO A 394 23.61 -3.30 49.45
N ALA A 395 22.60 -3.94 50.04
CA ALA A 395 21.43 -4.48 49.33
C ALA A 395 20.63 -3.41 48.56
N LEU A 396 20.51 -2.20 49.11
CA LEU A 396 19.76 -1.10 48.50
C LEU A 396 20.33 -0.68 47.13
N THR A 397 21.66 -0.67 47.00
CA THR A 397 22.35 -0.34 45.75
C THR A 397 22.02 -1.36 44.68
N PHE A 398 22.15 -2.65 45.00
CA PHE A 398 21.84 -3.73 44.06
C PHE A 398 20.36 -3.72 43.67
N ALA A 399 19.46 -3.49 44.63
CA ALA A 399 18.04 -3.36 44.37
C ALA A 399 17.73 -2.23 43.38
N LEU A 400 18.30 -1.05 43.59
CA LEU A 400 18.06 0.11 42.72
C LEU A 400 18.64 -0.09 41.32
N VAL A 401 19.90 -0.53 41.20
CA VAL A 401 20.58 -0.71 39.90
C VAL A 401 19.90 -1.77 39.04
N ASN A 402 19.58 -2.93 39.61
CA ASN A 402 18.96 -4.02 38.86
C ASN A 402 17.51 -3.70 38.47
N THR A 403 16.76 -3.01 39.34
CA THR A 403 15.41 -2.54 39.01
C THR A 403 15.42 -1.55 37.86
N VAL A 404 16.34 -0.58 37.89
CA VAL A 404 16.54 0.38 36.80
C VAL A 404 16.96 -0.33 35.52
N ALA A 405 17.86 -1.32 35.60
CA ALA A 405 18.27 -2.13 34.46
C ALA A 405 17.08 -2.87 33.82
N VAL A 406 16.19 -3.49 34.63
CA VAL A 406 14.97 -4.17 34.16
C VAL A 406 14.03 -3.21 33.46
N LEU A 407 13.75 -2.05 34.07
CA LEU A 407 12.83 -1.05 33.50
C LEU A 407 13.34 -0.51 32.16
N ILE A 408 14.65 -0.32 32.03
CA ILE A 408 15.29 0.19 30.81
C ILE A 408 15.31 -0.89 29.74
N ILE A 409 15.84 -2.08 30.04
CA ILE A 409 15.98 -3.12 29.02
C ILE A 409 14.65 -3.60 28.49
N ALA A 410 13.58 -3.48 29.26
CA ALA A 410 12.26 -3.89 28.83
C ALA A 410 11.67 -3.01 27.73
N CYS A 411 12.14 -1.78 27.53
CA CYS A 411 11.46 -0.85 26.61
C CYS A 411 11.64 -1.25 25.13
N PRO A 412 10.56 -1.56 24.38
CA PRO A 412 10.63 -1.98 22.99
C PRO A 412 10.59 -0.77 22.05
N CYS A 413 11.63 0.06 22.04
CA CYS A 413 11.69 1.29 21.23
C CYS A 413 11.48 1.04 19.72
N ALA A 414 12.03 -0.07 19.21
CA ALA A 414 11.97 -0.41 17.79
C ALA A 414 10.56 -0.81 17.31
N MET A 415 9.67 -1.19 18.22
CA MET A 415 8.35 -1.73 17.90
C MET A 415 7.46 -0.70 17.19
N GLY A 416 7.49 0.57 17.62
CA GLY A 416 6.69 1.64 17.01
C GLY A 416 7.03 1.91 15.54
N LEU A 417 8.18 1.42 15.08
CA LEU A 417 8.67 1.57 13.71
C LEU A 417 8.64 0.30 12.89
N ALA A 418 8.69 -0.86 13.53
CA ALA A 418 8.83 -2.16 12.89
C ALA A 418 7.83 -2.37 11.75
N THR A 419 6.54 -2.15 12.04
CA THR A 419 5.46 -2.36 11.07
C THR A 419 5.33 -1.19 10.08
N PRO A 420 5.20 0.07 10.52
CA PRO A 420 4.98 1.19 9.60
C PRO A 420 6.13 1.36 8.59
N THR A 421 7.38 1.10 9.00
CA THR A 421 8.54 1.22 8.11
C THR A 421 8.51 0.18 7.00
N SER A 422 8.21 -1.08 7.33
CA SER A 422 8.13 -2.15 6.34
C SER A 422 6.97 -1.94 5.37
N ILE A 423 5.82 -1.46 5.85
CA ILE A 423 4.68 -1.09 4.99
C ILE A 423 5.09 0.03 4.05
N MET A 424 5.66 1.13 4.57
CA MET A 424 6.04 2.29 3.76
C MET A 424 7.05 1.93 2.65
N VAL A 425 8.06 1.12 2.97
CA VAL A 425 9.02 0.65 1.96
C VAL A 425 8.36 -0.36 1.01
N GLY A 426 7.51 -1.25 1.51
CA GLY A 426 6.80 -2.26 0.72
C GLY A 426 5.82 -1.65 -0.29
N THR A 427 4.94 -0.74 0.15
CA THR A 427 3.97 -0.05 -0.72
C THR A 427 4.66 0.91 -1.69
N GLY A 428 5.72 1.59 -1.25
CA GLY A 428 6.57 2.38 -2.15
C GLY A 428 7.19 1.52 -3.25
N LYS A 429 7.68 0.33 -2.90
CA LYS A 429 8.23 -0.61 -3.88
C LYS A 429 7.17 -1.23 -4.78
N ALA A 430 5.95 -1.42 -4.27
CA ALA A 430 4.80 -1.90 -5.04
C ALA A 430 4.45 -0.92 -6.15
N ALA A 431 4.38 0.38 -5.81
CA ALA A 431 4.08 1.43 -6.77
C ALA A 431 5.11 1.50 -7.91
N GLU A 432 6.41 1.34 -7.60
CA GLU A 432 7.46 1.22 -8.64
C GLU A 432 7.28 0.01 -9.57
N LEU A 433 6.55 -1.02 -9.14
CA LEU A 433 6.23 -2.22 -9.92
C LEU A 433 4.85 -2.13 -10.59
N GLY A 434 4.19 -0.98 -10.54
CA GLY A 434 2.83 -0.80 -11.08
C GLY A 434 1.74 -1.48 -10.25
N VAL A 435 2.02 -1.83 -8.98
CA VAL A 435 1.07 -2.45 -8.04
C VAL A 435 0.67 -1.43 -6.97
N LEU A 436 -0.60 -1.06 -6.93
CA LEU A 436 -1.12 -0.07 -5.99
C LEU A 436 -2.04 -0.74 -4.98
N PHE A 437 -1.71 -0.56 -3.70
CA PHE A 437 -2.59 -0.96 -2.60
C PHE A 437 -3.40 0.26 -2.18
N ARG A 438 -4.72 0.15 -2.10
CA ARG A 438 -5.56 1.25 -1.62
C ARG A 438 -5.55 1.36 -0.10
N ASN A 439 -5.50 0.22 0.57
CA ASN A 439 -5.46 0.14 2.01
C ASN A 439 -4.40 -0.90 2.45
N GLY A 440 -3.95 -0.78 3.70
CA GLY A 440 -2.95 -1.72 4.25
C GLY A 440 -3.51 -3.14 4.39
N VAL A 441 -4.82 -3.30 4.62
CA VAL A 441 -5.46 -4.62 4.79
C VAL A 441 -5.30 -5.45 3.51
N ALA A 442 -5.44 -4.82 2.34
CA ALA A 442 -5.21 -5.40 1.02
C ALA A 442 -3.79 -5.98 0.89
N LEU A 443 -2.78 -5.26 1.41
CA LEU A 443 -1.40 -5.75 1.43
C LEU A 443 -1.31 -7.06 2.21
N GLN A 444 -2.04 -7.23 3.31
CA GLN A 444 -2.02 -8.49 4.06
C GLN A 444 -2.88 -9.58 3.38
N ALA A 445 -4.06 -9.22 2.90
CA ALA A 445 -5.03 -10.14 2.30
C ALA A 445 -4.49 -10.78 1.01
N VAL A 446 -3.85 -10.00 0.12
CA VAL A 446 -3.28 -10.52 -1.13
C VAL A 446 -2.21 -11.59 -0.89
N GLY A 447 -1.36 -11.42 0.13
CA GLY A 447 -0.33 -12.40 0.46
C GLY A 447 -0.86 -13.67 1.13
N ALA A 448 -2.08 -13.58 1.67
CA ALA A 448 -2.80 -14.63 2.36
C ALA A 448 -3.74 -15.41 1.46
N ALA A 449 -3.95 -15.01 0.20
CA ALA A 449 -4.81 -15.73 -0.74
C ALA A 449 -4.37 -17.19 -0.91
N ASP A 450 -5.36 -18.08 -1.05
CA ASP A 450 -5.19 -19.51 -1.33
C ASP A 450 -5.57 -19.84 -2.78
N VAL A 451 -6.56 -19.12 -3.30
CA VAL A 451 -7.04 -19.22 -4.68
C VAL A 451 -7.07 -17.86 -5.35
N VAL A 452 -6.65 -17.81 -6.61
CA VAL A 452 -6.75 -16.64 -7.49
C VAL A 452 -7.82 -16.93 -8.53
N VAL A 453 -8.93 -16.20 -8.46
CA VAL A 453 -10.03 -16.27 -9.42
C VAL A 453 -9.81 -15.19 -10.46
N LEU A 454 -9.69 -15.58 -11.72
CA LEU A 454 -9.41 -14.71 -12.85
C LEU A 454 -10.66 -14.57 -13.71
N ASP A 455 -11.09 -13.34 -13.98
CA ASP A 455 -12.01 -13.11 -15.09
C ASP A 455 -11.32 -13.48 -16.42
N LYS A 456 -12.10 -13.90 -17.41
CA LYS A 456 -11.54 -14.23 -18.73
C LYS A 456 -11.25 -12.97 -19.54
N THR A 457 -12.27 -12.16 -19.78
CA THR A 457 -12.25 -11.13 -20.82
C THR A 457 -11.47 -9.92 -20.33
N GLY A 458 -10.48 -9.45 -21.09
CA GLY A 458 -9.66 -8.30 -20.71
C GLY A 458 -8.65 -8.57 -19.58
N THR A 459 -8.78 -9.69 -18.87
CA THR A 459 -7.85 -10.15 -17.83
C THR A 459 -6.88 -11.20 -18.39
N LEU A 460 -7.35 -12.42 -18.69
CA LEU A 460 -6.56 -13.48 -19.33
C LEU A 460 -6.29 -13.20 -20.82
N THR A 461 -7.25 -12.54 -21.46
CA THR A 461 -7.27 -12.24 -22.90
C THR A 461 -7.14 -10.73 -23.15
N GLU A 462 -6.89 -10.33 -24.39
CA GLU A 462 -6.69 -8.93 -24.77
C GLU A 462 -7.95 -8.06 -24.63
N GLY A 463 -9.14 -8.66 -24.46
CA GLY A 463 -10.41 -7.95 -24.38
C GLY A 463 -10.85 -7.38 -25.74
N ARG A 464 -10.23 -7.84 -26.82
CA ARG A 464 -10.44 -7.37 -28.19
C ARG A 464 -10.68 -8.59 -29.09
N PRO A 465 -11.94 -8.99 -29.30
CA PRO A 465 -12.23 -10.13 -30.15
C PRO A 465 -11.72 -9.89 -31.58
N GLU A 466 -11.17 -10.93 -32.19
CA GLU A 466 -10.66 -10.94 -33.56
C GLU A 466 -11.24 -12.11 -34.36
N LEU A 467 -11.45 -11.88 -35.66
CA LEU A 467 -11.84 -12.92 -36.61
C LEU A 467 -10.61 -13.77 -36.97
N THR A 468 -10.52 -14.96 -36.37
CA THR A 468 -9.39 -15.87 -36.55
C THR A 468 -9.56 -16.77 -37.76
N ASP A 469 -10.76 -17.34 -37.95
CA ASP A 469 -11.00 -18.35 -38.99
C ASP A 469 -12.26 -18.05 -39.80
N VAL A 470 -12.18 -18.39 -41.08
CA VAL A 470 -13.30 -18.45 -42.00
C VAL A 470 -13.28 -19.84 -42.63
N ARG A 471 -14.39 -20.58 -42.52
CA ARG A 471 -14.58 -21.91 -43.09
C ARG A 471 -15.81 -21.89 -43.98
N LEU A 472 -15.59 -22.06 -45.28
CA LEU A 472 -16.67 -22.15 -46.27
C LEU A 472 -17.22 -23.57 -46.32
N ALA A 473 -18.54 -23.72 -46.43
CA ALA A 473 -19.16 -25.00 -46.70
C ALA A 473 -18.78 -25.49 -48.12
N PRO A 474 -18.58 -26.80 -48.36
CA PRO A 474 -18.12 -27.34 -49.64
C PRO A 474 -18.95 -26.94 -50.87
N ALA A 475 -20.23 -26.60 -50.67
CA ALA A 475 -21.13 -26.17 -51.73
C ALA A 475 -21.69 -24.75 -51.52
N ALA A 476 -20.89 -23.86 -50.93
CA ALA A 476 -21.21 -22.44 -50.73
C ALA A 476 -21.22 -21.63 -52.04
N GLY A 477 -20.39 -22.01 -53.03
CA GLY A 477 -20.31 -21.32 -54.32
C GLY A 477 -19.86 -19.85 -54.24
N LEU A 478 -19.17 -19.47 -53.16
CA LEU A 478 -18.72 -18.12 -52.86
C LEU A 478 -17.23 -18.13 -52.51
N SER A 479 -16.51 -17.09 -52.91
CA SER A 479 -15.17 -16.83 -52.38
C SER A 479 -15.23 -16.29 -50.94
N GLU A 480 -14.15 -16.45 -50.19
CA GLU A 480 -14.02 -15.90 -48.83
C GLU A 480 -14.25 -14.38 -48.81
N ARG A 481 -13.72 -13.66 -49.81
CA ARG A 481 -13.86 -12.21 -49.92
C ARG A 481 -15.32 -11.78 -50.16
N GLU A 482 -16.04 -12.49 -51.02
CA GLU A 482 -17.47 -12.23 -51.27
C GLU A 482 -18.30 -12.50 -50.02
N LEU A 483 -18.08 -13.64 -49.35
CA LEU A 483 -18.74 -13.95 -48.09
C LEU A 483 -18.50 -12.84 -47.05
N LEU A 484 -17.24 -12.45 -46.84
CA LEU A 484 -16.87 -11.43 -45.86
C LEU A 484 -17.47 -10.07 -46.21
N SER A 485 -17.63 -9.74 -47.50
CA SER A 485 -18.30 -8.50 -47.93
C SER A 485 -19.80 -8.51 -47.56
N LEU A 486 -20.49 -9.63 -47.76
CA LEU A 486 -21.89 -9.83 -47.38
C LEU A 486 -22.08 -9.76 -45.86
N VAL A 487 -21.25 -10.49 -45.11
CA VAL A 487 -21.30 -10.54 -43.64
C VAL A 487 -20.95 -9.17 -43.04
N ALA A 488 -19.89 -8.52 -43.52
CA ALA A 488 -19.50 -7.18 -43.08
C ALA A 488 -20.60 -6.15 -43.36
N GLY A 489 -21.34 -6.29 -44.47
CA GLY A 489 -22.50 -5.45 -44.76
C GLY A 489 -23.59 -5.53 -43.69
N VAL A 490 -23.92 -6.75 -43.22
CA VAL A 490 -24.89 -6.94 -42.14
C VAL A 490 -24.35 -6.51 -40.78
N GLU A 491 -23.12 -6.91 -40.44
CA GLU A 491 -22.50 -6.60 -39.15
C GLU A 491 -22.18 -5.11 -38.98
N ALA A 492 -22.10 -4.32 -40.07
CA ALA A 492 -21.96 -2.87 -40.00
C ALA A 492 -23.12 -2.17 -39.27
N GLY A 493 -24.31 -2.80 -39.20
CA GLY A 493 -25.46 -2.29 -38.45
C GLY A 493 -25.48 -2.70 -36.97
N SER A 494 -24.50 -3.48 -36.50
CA SER A 494 -24.47 -4.08 -35.16
C SER A 494 -23.41 -3.42 -34.27
N GLU A 495 -23.80 -3.02 -33.06
CA GLU A 495 -22.89 -2.47 -32.05
C GLU A 495 -22.20 -3.56 -31.20
N HIS A 496 -22.45 -4.83 -31.49
CA HIS A 496 -21.91 -5.94 -30.71
C HIS A 496 -20.37 -6.06 -30.90
N PRO A 497 -19.56 -6.37 -29.86
CA PRO A 497 -18.10 -6.48 -29.98
C PRO A 497 -17.63 -7.47 -31.07
N VAL A 498 -18.38 -8.56 -31.24
CA VAL A 498 -18.17 -9.57 -32.30
C VAL A 498 -18.35 -8.98 -33.71
N ALA A 499 -19.30 -8.06 -33.92
CA ALA A 499 -19.51 -7.39 -35.20
C ALA A 499 -18.27 -6.56 -35.58
N GLY A 500 -17.74 -5.80 -34.62
CA GLY A 500 -16.50 -5.06 -34.79
C GLY A 500 -15.31 -5.95 -35.14
N ALA A 501 -15.22 -7.14 -34.53
CA ALA A 501 -14.18 -8.13 -34.84
C ALA A 501 -14.28 -8.64 -36.29
N VAL A 502 -15.50 -8.93 -36.75
CA VAL A 502 -15.77 -9.39 -38.11
C VAL A 502 -15.50 -8.28 -39.13
N LEU A 503 -15.90 -7.04 -38.86
CA LEU A 503 -15.62 -5.89 -39.72
C LEU A 503 -14.12 -5.63 -39.90
N ARG A 504 -13.36 -5.60 -38.79
CA ARG A 504 -11.89 -5.47 -38.83
C ARG A 504 -11.26 -6.65 -39.57
N GLY A 505 -11.72 -7.87 -39.29
CA GLY A 505 -11.26 -9.09 -39.93
C GLY A 505 -11.52 -9.15 -41.43
N ALA A 506 -12.66 -8.62 -41.88
CA ALA A 506 -13.03 -8.48 -43.28
C ALA A 506 -12.15 -7.44 -43.98
N ALA A 507 -11.95 -6.27 -43.37
CA ALA A 507 -11.10 -5.21 -43.89
C ALA A 507 -9.63 -5.67 -44.03
N ALA A 508 -9.08 -6.37 -43.03
CA ALA A 508 -7.72 -6.91 -43.06
C ALA A 508 -7.52 -7.95 -44.18
N ARG A 509 -8.59 -8.65 -44.57
CA ARG A 509 -8.63 -9.60 -45.69
C ARG A 509 -9.06 -8.95 -47.03
N GLY A 510 -9.14 -7.62 -47.06
CA GLY A 510 -9.45 -6.83 -48.26
C GLY A 510 -10.91 -6.83 -48.69
N ALA A 511 -11.85 -7.29 -47.86
CA ALA A 511 -13.28 -7.20 -48.12
C ALA A 511 -13.86 -5.86 -47.62
N SER A 512 -14.71 -5.22 -48.43
CA SER A 512 -15.42 -4.00 -48.04
C SER A 512 -16.89 -4.33 -47.72
N PRO A 513 -17.54 -3.66 -46.74
CA PRO A 513 -18.93 -3.91 -46.41
C PRO A 513 -19.84 -3.63 -47.62
N ALA A 514 -20.71 -4.58 -47.97
CA ALA A 514 -21.72 -4.38 -48.99
C ALA A 514 -22.94 -3.63 -48.44
N PRO A 515 -23.69 -2.86 -49.27
CA PRO A 515 -24.87 -2.14 -48.82
C PRO A 515 -25.95 -3.11 -48.29
N VAL A 516 -26.44 -2.87 -47.07
CA VAL A 516 -27.48 -3.69 -46.43
C VAL A 516 -28.82 -2.96 -46.41
N THR A 517 -29.90 -3.70 -46.64
CA THR A 517 -31.28 -3.23 -46.45
C THR A 517 -32.02 -4.18 -45.52
N GLY A 518 -32.98 -3.65 -44.73
CA GLY A 518 -33.78 -4.47 -43.81
C GLY A 518 -32.95 -5.17 -42.73
N PHE A 519 -31.98 -4.46 -42.13
CA PHE A 519 -31.20 -4.96 -40.99
C PHE A 519 -32.12 -5.28 -39.80
N GLU A 520 -31.87 -6.41 -39.17
CA GLU A 520 -32.60 -6.92 -38.01
C GLU A 520 -31.61 -7.55 -37.03
N ALA A 521 -31.62 -7.08 -35.78
CA ALA A 521 -30.88 -7.69 -34.68
C ALA A 521 -31.84 -8.50 -33.80
N LEU A 522 -31.52 -9.76 -33.56
CA LEU A 522 -32.28 -10.68 -32.71
C LEU A 522 -31.47 -10.95 -31.44
N PRO A 523 -31.77 -10.27 -30.31
CA PRO A 523 -31.02 -10.40 -29.07
C PRO A 523 -30.87 -11.87 -28.64
N GLY A 524 -29.63 -12.27 -28.34
CA GLY A 524 -29.30 -13.64 -27.96
C GLY A 524 -29.18 -14.64 -29.12
N TYR A 525 -29.60 -14.30 -30.36
CA TYR A 525 -29.52 -15.20 -31.52
C TYR A 525 -28.46 -14.76 -32.53
N GLY A 526 -28.55 -13.54 -33.04
CA GLY A 526 -27.70 -13.06 -34.13
C GLY A 526 -28.28 -11.84 -34.87
N VAL A 527 -27.78 -11.60 -36.07
CA VAL A 527 -28.20 -10.51 -36.95
C VAL A 527 -28.61 -11.03 -38.32
N ALA A 528 -29.47 -10.28 -39.00
CA ALA A 528 -29.85 -10.54 -40.38
C ALA A 528 -29.97 -9.25 -41.19
N GLY A 529 -29.84 -9.37 -42.51
CA GLY A 529 -30.03 -8.27 -43.44
C GLY A 529 -30.04 -8.75 -44.88
N THR A 530 -30.53 -7.91 -45.79
CA THR A 530 -30.57 -8.22 -47.22
C THR A 530 -29.44 -7.49 -47.93
N VAL A 531 -28.58 -8.24 -48.61
CA VAL A 531 -27.43 -7.75 -49.37
C VAL A 531 -27.46 -8.40 -50.75
N ASP A 532 -27.40 -7.62 -51.82
CA ASP A 532 -27.47 -8.09 -53.22
C ASP A 532 -28.65 -9.06 -53.50
N GLY A 533 -29.83 -8.78 -52.93
CA GLY A 533 -31.04 -9.61 -53.10
C GLY A 533 -30.99 -10.95 -52.36
N ARG A 534 -30.03 -11.16 -51.45
CA ARG A 534 -29.90 -12.36 -50.62
C ARG A 534 -30.11 -11.99 -49.17
N ARG A 535 -30.91 -12.77 -48.45
CA ARG A 535 -31.04 -12.59 -47.00
C ARG A 535 -29.90 -13.33 -46.30
N VAL A 536 -29.06 -12.59 -45.62
CA VAL A 536 -27.87 -13.04 -44.89
C VAL A 536 -28.23 -13.13 -43.41
N HIS A 537 -27.94 -14.27 -42.79
CA HIS A 537 -28.13 -14.51 -41.37
C HIS A 537 -26.79 -14.87 -40.74
N VAL A 538 -26.43 -14.20 -39.64
CA VAL A 538 -25.18 -14.44 -38.90
C VAL A 538 -25.51 -14.66 -37.42
N GLY A 539 -25.06 -15.77 -36.84
CA GLY A 539 -25.27 -16.00 -35.40
C GLY A 539 -24.89 -17.38 -34.89
N ALA A 540 -25.30 -17.69 -33.66
CA ALA A 540 -24.95 -18.94 -32.98
C ALA A 540 -25.76 -20.15 -33.49
N ALA A 541 -25.39 -21.38 -33.09
CA ALA A 541 -26.07 -22.62 -33.48
C ALA A 541 -27.59 -22.58 -33.25
N ARG A 542 -28.03 -22.07 -32.08
CA ARG A 542 -29.45 -21.87 -31.73
C ARG A 542 -30.22 -20.99 -32.72
N TYR A 543 -29.55 -20.06 -33.41
CA TYR A 543 -30.17 -19.25 -34.45
C TYR A 543 -30.41 -20.06 -35.72
N MET A 544 -29.45 -20.91 -36.10
CA MET A 544 -29.59 -21.79 -37.25
C MET A 544 -30.69 -22.84 -37.03
N GLU A 545 -30.78 -23.41 -35.82
CA GLU A 545 -31.86 -24.32 -35.43
C GLU A 545 -33.23 -23.64 -35.54
N ARG A 546 -33.36 -22.40 -35.05
CA ARG A 546 -34.60 -21.61 -35.16
C ARG A 546 -34.98 -21.33 -36.61
N LEU A 547 -34.00 -21.19 -37.50
CA LEU A 547 -34.20 -20.99 -38.94
C LEU A 547 -34.47 -22.30 -39.70
N GLY A 548 -34.36 -23.46 -39.04
CA GLY A 548 -34.46 -24.77 -39.69
C GLY A 548 -33.28 -25.06 -40.63
N ALA A 549 -32.14 -24.42 -40.42
CA ALA A 549 -30.94 -24.57 -41.24
C ALA A 549 -30.02 -25.67 -40.66
N PRO A 550 -29.88 -26.84 -41.31
CA PRO A 550 -29.04 -27.93 -40.80
C PRO A 550 -27.55 -27.56 -40.76
N LEU A 551 -26.86 -27.98 -39.69
CA LEU A 551 -25.46 -27.66 -39.41
C LEU A 551 -24.47 -28.73 -39.91
N ASP A 552 -24.99 -29.83 -40.45
CA ASP A 552 -24.32 -31.13 -40.64
C ASP A 552 -23.04 -31.04 -41.47
N ALA A 553 -22.97 -30.11 -42.43
CA ALA A 553 -21.84 -29.94 -43.33
C ALA A 553 -20.57 -29.37 -42.66
N LEU A 554 -20.68 -28.80 -41.45
CA LEU A 554 -19.58 -28.11 -40.76
C LEU A 554 -19.33 -28.63 -39.33
N GLY A 555 -20.00 -29.71 -38.91
CA GLY A 555 -19.93 -30.21 -37.52
C GLY A 555 -18.50 -30.49 -37.01
N ALA A 556 -17.65 -31.12 -37.83
CA ALA A 556 -16.26 -31.39 -37.46
C ALA A 556 -15.42 -30.12 -37.27
N GLU A 557 -15.65 -29.08 -38.09
CA GLU A 557 -14.98 -27.79 -37.96
C GLU A 557 -15.45 -27.04 -36.72
N VAL A 558 -16.74 -27.13 -36.38
CA VAL A 558 -17.29 -26.56 -35.14
C VAL A 558 -16.62 -27.19 -33.93
N ASP A 559 -16.50 -28.52 -33.89
CA ASP A 559 -15.84 -29.22 -32.79
C ASP A 559 -14.36 -28.86 -32.67
N ALA A 560 -13.64 -28.74 -33.80
CA ALA A 560 -12.23 -28.35 -33.82
C ALA A 560 -12.03 -26.90 -33.32
N LEU A 561 -12.84 -25.95 -33.80
CA LEU A 561 -12.75 -24.55 -33.43
C LEU A 561 -13.15 -24.32 -31.96
N THR A 562 -14.23 -24.98 -31.51
CA THR A 562 -14.66 -24.90 -30.10
C THR A 562 -13.65 -25.57 -29.18
N GLY A 563 -13.06 -26.70 -29.60
CA GLY A 563 -11.98 -27.37 -28.88
C GLY A 563 -10.70 -26.53 -28.76
N ALA A 564 -10.50 -25.57 -29.67
CA ALA A 564 -9.44 -24.58 -29.61
C ALA A 564 -9.81 -23.32 -28.79
N GLY A 565 -10.98 -23.26 -28.16
CA GLY A 565 -11.44 -22.12 -27.37
C GLY A 565 -11.95 -20.94 -28.20
N LYS A 566 -12.37 -21.20 -29.44
CA LYS A 566 -12.92 -20.16 -30.34
C LYS A 566 -14.44 -20.19 -30.33
N THR A 567 -15.07 -19.04 -30.56
CA THR A 567 -16.53 -18.92 -30.63
C THR A 567 -17.00 -19.07 -32.09
N PRO A 568 -17.74 -20.14 -32.43
CA PRO A 568 -18.28 -20.34 -33.77
C PRO A 568 -19.51 -19.46 -34.05
N LEU A 569 -19.54 -18.82 -35.22
CA LEU A 569 -20.67 -18.08 -35.77
C LEU A 569 -21.02 -18.65 -37.15
N PHE A 570 -22.26 -19.09 -37.31
CA PHE A 570 -22.75 -19.63 -38.57
C PHE A 570 -23.26 -18.50 -39.45
N VAL A 571 -22.96 -18.61 -40.74
CA VAL A 571 -23.49 -17.74 -41.79
C VAL A 571 -24.41 -18.57 -42.66
N ALA A 572 -25.68 -18.17 -42.73
CA ALA A 572 -26.67 -18.77 -43.61
C ALA A 572 -27.19 -17.77 -44.63
N LEU A 573 -27.42 -18.25 -45.85
CA LEU A 573 -27.98 -17.46 -46.95
C LEU A 573 -29.33 -18.05 -47.36
N ALA A 574 -30.31 -17.17 -47.53
CA ALA A 574 -31.57 -17.47 -48.22
C ALA A 574 -31.62 -16.70 -49.55
N PRO A 575 -31.73 -17.39 -50.70
CA PRO A 575 -32.11 -16.76 -51.96
C PRO A 575 -33.51 -16.15 -51.88
N ASP A 576 -33.76 -15.10 -52.64
CA ASP A 576 -35.08 -14.47 -52.74
C ASP A 576 -36.14 -15.51 -53.16
N GLY A 577 -37.18 -15.70 -52.34
CA GLY A 577 -38.27 -16.66 -52.57
C GLY A 577 -38.01 -18.12 -52.16
N ALA A 578 -36.88 -18.46 -51.55
CA ALA A 578 -36.60 -19.81 -51.05
C ALA A 578 -37.26 -20.11 -49.69
N ALA A 579 -37.67 -21.37 -49.48
CA ALA A 579 -38.39 -21.79 -48.27
C ALA A 579 -37.51 -21.96 -47.01
N ALA A 580 -36.20 -22.19 -47.15
CA ALA A 580 -35.30 -22.39 -46.01
C ALA A 580 -33.88 -21.82 -46.28
N PRO A 581 -33.28 -21.10 -45.31
CA PRO A 581 -31.89 -20.65 -45.40
C PRO A 581 -30.92 -21.82 -45.30
N ARG A 582 -29.79 -21.71 -46.00
CA ARG A 582 -28.73 -22.72 -46.00
C ARG A 582 -27.47 -22.18 -45.37
N VAL A 583 -26.86 -22.93 -44.45
CA VAL A 583 -25.54 -22.60 -43.89
C VAL A 583 -24.48 -22.69 -44.99
N VAL A 584 -23.76 -21.59 -45.21
CA VAL A 584 -22.71 -21.48 -46.24
C VAL A 584 -21.33 -21.28 -45.66
N ALA A 585 -21.22 -20.85 -44.40
CA ALA A 585 -19.93 -20.68 -43.76
C ALA A 585 -20.01 -20.74 -42.24
N LEU A 586 -18.85 -20.92 -41.63
CA LEU A 586 -18.56 -20.83 -40.22
C LEU A 586 -17.43 -19.83 -40.03
N LEU A 587 -17.67 -18.80 -39.23
CA LEU A 587 -16.68 -17.84 -38.78
C LEU A 587 -16.27 -18.21 -37.36
N ALA A 588 -15.01 -18.03 -37.01
CA ALA A 588 -14.54 -18.17 -35.64
C ALA A 588 -14.02 -16.84 -35.14
N VAL A 589 -14.56 -16.40 -34.01
CA VAL A 589 -14.09 -15.22 -33.29
C VAL A 589 -13.50 -15.69 -31.97
N ALA A 590 -12.31 -15.21 -31.66
CA ALA A 590 -11.65 -15.48 -30.40
C ALA A 590 -11.08 -14.19 -29.84
N ASP A 591 -11.06 -14.12 -28.51
CA ASP A 591 -10.30 -13.09 -27.81
C ASP A 591 -8.92 -13.71 -27.49
N PRO A 592 -7.83 -13.25 -28.13
CA PRO A 592 -6.53 -13.88 -27.98
C PRO A 592 -6.05 -13.80 -26.53
N ILE A 593 -5.43 -14.89 -26.06
CA ILE A 593 -4.77 -14.93 -24.76
C ILE A 593 -3.58 -13.97 -24.80
N LYS A 594 -3.42 -13.13 -23.77
CA LYS A 594 -2.27 -12.23 -23.72
C LYS A 594 -0.96 -13.03 -23.70
N PRO A 595 0.09 -12.60 -24.41
CA PRO A 595 1.37 -13.32 -24.45
C PRO A 595 2.01 -13.55 -23.07
N THR A 596 1.72 -12.69 -22.10
CA THR A 596 2.26 -12.78 -20.73
C THR A 596 1.43 -13.67 -19.80
N THR A 597 0.20 -14.03 -20.17
CA THR A 597 -0.72 -14.81 -19.32
C THR A 597 -0.14 -16.18 -18.94
N PRO A 598 0.42 -17.01 -19.85
CA PRO A 598 0.95 -18.32 -19.48
C PRO A 598 2.03 -18.27 -18.39
N ALA A 599 2.97 -17.33 -18.51
CA ALA A 599 4.03 -17.13 -17.51
C ALA A 599 3.45 -16.67 -16.15
N ALA A 600 2.45 -15.79 -16.17
CA ALA A 600 1.79 -15.35 -14.94
C ALA A 600 1.08 -16.50 -14.21
N ILE A 601 0.41 -17.42 -14.93
CA ILE A 601 -0.23 -18.60 -14.35
C ILE A 601 0.81 -19.55 -13.75
N GLU A 602 1.90 -19.82 -14.46
CA GLU A 602 3.02 -20.63 -13.95
C GLU A 602 3.62 -20.03 -12.67
N ALA A 603 3.79 -18.71 -12.62
CA ALA A 603 4.26 -18.00 -11.43
C ALA A 603 3.29 -18.11 -10.25
N LEU A 604 1.98 -18.10 -10.48
CA LEU A 604 0.96 -18.31 -9.44
C LEU A 604 1.02 -19.74 -8.88
N HIS A 605 1.16 -20.75 -9.74
CA HIS A 605 1.35 -22.15 -9.31
C HIS A 605 2.65 -22.34 -8.55
N ALA A 606 3.74 -21.70 -8.97
CA ALA A 606 5.03 -21.72 -8.25
C ALA A 606 4.94 -21.12 -6.84
N LEU A 607 3.96 -20.23 -6.61
CA LEU A 607 3.62 -19.69 -5.28
C LEU A 607 2.72 -20.61 -4.44
N GLY A 608 2.33 -21.77 -4.99
CA GLY A 608 1.45 -22.76 -4.37
C GLY A 608 -0.02 -22.36 -4.34
N LEU A 609 -0.45 -21.47 -5.24
CA LEU A 609 -1.82 -21.00 -5.33
C LEU A 609 -2.61 -21.86 -6.32
N ARG A 610 -3.90 -22.06 -6.04
CA ARG A 610 -4.84 -22.57 -7.04
C ARG A 610 -5.33 -21.44 -7.92
N VAL A 611 -5.50 -21.69 -9.20
CA VAL A 611 -6.02 -20.72 -10.16
C VAL A 611 -7.36 -21.19 -10.68
N ALA A 612 -8.37 -20.34 -10.54
CA ALA A 612 -9.71 -20.56 -11.05
C ALA A 612 -10.02 -19.52 -12.14
N MET A 613 -10.78 -19.90 -13.16
CA MET A 613 -11.30 -18.98 -14.16
C MET A 613 -12.81 -18.85 -14.02
N LEU A 614 -13.29 -17.61 -14.00
CA LEU A 614 -14.71 -17.29 -13.98
C LEU A 614 -15.10 -16.60 -15.30
N THR A 615 -16.12 -17.10 -16.00
CA THR A 615 -16.50 -16.56 -17.31
C THR A 615 -17.97 -16.78 -17.65
N GLY A 616 -18.53 -15.88 -18.47
CA GLY A 616 -19.85 -16.04 -19.09
C GLY A 616 -19.83 -16.87 -20.38
N ASP A 617 -18.66 -17.26 -20.87
CA ASP A 617 -18.53 -18.12 -22.05
C ASP A 617 -19.11 -19.52 -21.80
N THR A 618 -19.39 -20.25 -22.89
CA THR A 618 -19.82 -21.65 -22.80
C THR A 618 -18.75 -22.51 -22.13
N ARG A 619 -19.21 -23.53 -21.41
CA ARG A 619 -18.31 -24.44 -20.68
C ARG A 619 -17.20 -25.04 -21.55
N ARG A 620 -17.53 -25.41 -22.78
CA ARG A 620 -16.59 -26.04 -23.71
C ARG A 620 -15.45 -25.10 -24.11
N THR A 621 -15.76 -23.83 -24.39
CA THR A 621 -14.77 -22.79 -24.70
C THR A 621 -13.87 -22.51 -23.49
N ALA A 622 -14.47 -22.35 -22.32
CA ALA A 622 -13.77 -22.08 -21.08
C ALA A 622 -12.79 -23.20 -20.71
N GLU A 623 -13.22 -24.46 -20.78
CA GLU A 623 -12.35 -25.61 -20.51
C GLU A 623 -11.20 -25.74 -21.52
N ALA A 624 -11.40 -25.31 -22.77
CA ALA A 624 -10.32 -25.30 -23.77
C ALA A 624 -9.23 -24.27 -23.41
N ILE A 625 -9.62 -23.06 -23.02
CA ILE A 625 -8.69 -22.02 -22.55
C ILE A 625 -7.97 -22.48 -21.28
N ALA A 626 -8.71 -23.06 -20.33
CA ALA A 626 -8.15 -23.57 -19.09
C ALA A 626 -7.09 -24.65 -19.32
N ARG A 627 -7.31 -25.59 -20.26
CA ARG A 627 -6.31 -26.60 -20.63
C ARG A 627 -5.05 -25.99 -21.26
N GLN A 628 -5.18 -24.94 -22.06
CA GLN A 628 -4.03 -24.25 -22.66
C GLN A 628 -3.18 -23.52 -21.62
N LEU A 629 -3.83 -22.98 -20.58
CA LEU A 629 -3.19 -22.18 -19.54
C LEU A 629 -2.83 -22.97 -18.27
N GLY A 630 -3.30 -24.21 -18.13
CA GLY A 630 -3.12 -25.02 -16.92
C GLY A 630 -4.01 -24.61 -15.74
N ILE A 631 -5.17 -24.00 -15.97
CA ILE A 631 -6.07 -23.52 -14.90
C ILE A 631 -6.74 -24.71 -14.17
N ASP A 632 -6.79 -24.65 -12.84
CA ASP A 632 -7.21 -25.75 -11.98
C ASP A 632 -8.74 -25.93 -11.92
N GLU A 633 -9.48 -24.81 -11.88
CA GLU A 633 -10.94 -24.80 -11.75
C GLU A 633 -11.58 -23.84 -12.76
N VAL A 634 -12.70 -24.23 -13.36
CA VAL A 634 -13.42 -23.43 -14.35
C VAL A 634 -14.88 -23.30 -13.95
N VAL A 635 -15.33 -22.07 -13.79
CA VAL A 635 -16.75 -21.72 -13.65
C VAL A 635 -17.17 -20.94 -14.88
N ALA A 636 -17.96 -21.60 -15.73
CA ALA A 636 -18.41 -21.08 -17.01
C ALA A 636 -19.91 -20.75 -16.97
N GLU A 637 -20.39 -20.04 -18.00
CA GLU A 637 -21.81 -19.66 -18.16
C GLU A 637 -22.35 -18.81 -16.99
N VAL A 638 -21.46 -18.03 -16.34
CA VAL A 638 -21.80 -17.16 -15.22
C VAL A 638 -22.30 -15.80 -15.72
N LEU A 639 -23.48 -15.38 -15.24
CA LEU A 639 -23.99 -14.03 -15.53
C LEU A 639 -23.25 -12.98 -14.68
N PRO A 640 -23.13 -11.71 -15.13
CA PRO A 640 -22.44 -10.66 -14.38
C PRO A 640 -22.93 -10.48 -12.93
N GLY A 641 -24.24 -10.62 -12.68
CA GLY A 641 -24.82 -10.53 -11.33
C GLY A 641 -24.50 -11.71 -10.42
N ASP A 642 -24.13 -12.86 -11.00
CA ASP A 642 -23.90 -14.10 -10.25
C ASP A 642 -22.42 -14.32 -9.91
N LYS A 643 -21.50 -13.50 -10.48
CA LYS A 643 -20.06 -13.61 -10.21
C LYS A 643 -19.73 -13.49 -8.73
N ALA A 644 -20.38 -12.57 -8.02
CA ALA A 644 -20.19 -12.39 -6.57
C ALA A 644 -20.67 -13.62 -5.77
N ALA A 645 -21.76 -14.26 -6.19
CA ALA A 645 -22.26 -15.46 -5.52
C ALA A 645 -21.27 -16.63 -5.64
N GLU A 646 -20.59 -16.76 -6.78
CA GLU A 646 -19.57 -17.79 -6.97
C GLU A 646 -18.32 -17.51 -6.14
N VAL A 647 -17.88 -16.25 -6.04
CA VAL A 647 -16.81 -15.86 -5.12
C VAL A 647 -17.20 -16.22 -3.67
N ALA A 648 -18.43 -15.92 -3.25
CA ALA A 648 -18.93 -16.26 -1.93
C ALA A 648 -18.98 -17.79 -1.70
N ARG A 649 -19.28 -18.59 -2.72
CA ARG A 649 -19.26 -20.06 -2.64
C ARG A 649 -17.86 -20.59 -2.31
N LEU A 650 -16.82 -20.05 -2.95
CA LEU A 650 -15.42 -20.40 -2.67
C LEU A 650 -15.01 -19.98 -1.24
N GLN A 651 -15.40 -18.79 -0.80
CA GLN A 651 -15.16 -18.33 0.56
C GLN A 651 -15.83 -19.22 1.61
N GLN A 652 -17.06 -19.68 1.35
CA GLN A 652 -17.79 -20.61 2.23
C GLN A 652 -17.11 -21.99 2.31
N ALA A 653 -16.33 -22.39 1.31
CA ALA A 653 -15.51 -23.59 1.35
C ALA A 653 -14.25 -23.44 2.23
N GLY A 654 -13.99 -22.24 2.76
CA GLY A 654 -12.86 -21.92 3.62
C GLY A 654 -11.65 -21.31 2.89
N ASP A 655 -11.79 -21.02 1.60
CA ASP A 655 -10.73 -20.43 0.80
C ASP A 655 -10.64 -18.92 0.99
N ARG A 656 -9.42 -18.38 1.06
CA ARG A 656 -9.18 -16.94 0.93
C ARG A 656 -9.04 -16.59 -0.53
N VAL A 657 -9.99 -15.83 -1.05
CA VAL A 657 -10.17 -15.60 -2.49
C VAL A 657 -9.59 -14.25 -2.89
N ALA A 658 -8.63 -14.27 -3.83
CA ALA A 658 -8.24 -13.10 -4.59
C ALA A 658 -8.96 -13.11 -5.93
N PHE A 659 -9.84 -12.14 -6.18
CA PHE A 659 -10.53 -12.00 -7.47
C PHE A 659 -9.81 -10.97 -8.34
N VAL A 660 -9.58 -11.29 -9.61
CA VAL A 660 -8.87 -10.42 -10.56
C VAL A 660 -9.75 -10.15 -11.77
N GLY A 661 -9.99 -8.87 -12.08
CA GLY A 661 -10.87 -8.45 -13.18
C GLY A 661 -10.54 -7.06 -13.74
N ASP A 662 -11.26 -6.65 -14.79
CA ASP A 662 -11.11 -5.32 -15.41
C ASP A 662 -11.97 -4.23 -14.75
N GLY A 663 -12.89 -4.64 -13.86
CA GLY A 663 -13.59 -3.83 -12.88
C GLY A 663 -14.83 -3.07 -13.33
N ILE A 664 -15.21 -3.11 -14.61
CA ILE A 664 -16.51 -2.52 -15.05
C ILE A 664 -17.65 -3.50 -14.78
N ASN A 665 -17.52 -4.72 -15.28
CA ASN A 665 -18.55 -5.76 -15.12
C ASN A 665 -18.35 -6.59 -13.85
N ASP A 666 -17.20 -6.43 -13.20
CA ASP A 666 -16.72 -7.28 -12.12
C ASP A 666 -16.71 -6.60 -10.75
N ALA A 667 -17.12 -5.33 -10.67
CA ALA A 667 -17.14 -4.57 -9.42
C ALA A 667 -17.81 -5.32 -8.24
N PRO A 668 -18.96 -5.99 -8.41
CA PRO A 668 -19.57 -6.78 -7.34
C PRO A 668 -18.70 -7.97 -6.87
N ALA A 669 -18.00 -8.64 -7.80
CA ALA A 669 -17.13 -9.76 -7.47
C ALA A 669 -15.82 -9.30 -6.82
N LEU A 670 -15.25 -8.18 -7.29
CA LEU A 670 -14.09 -7.52 -6.67
C LEU A 670 -14.37 -7.13 -5.21
N ALA A 671 -15.55 -6.58 -4.93
CA ALA A 671 -15.95 -6.17 -3.58
C ALA A 671 -16.29 -7.35 -2.65
N GLN A 672 -16.74 -8.48 -3.20
CA GLN A 672 -17.08 -9.69 -2.42
C GLN A 672 -15.83 -10.50 -2.02
N ALA A 673 -14.77 -10.45 -2.83
CA ALA A 673 -13.53 -11.18 -2.56
C ALA A 673 -12.85 -10.74 -1.26
N ASP A 674 -11.98 -11.60 -0.69
CA ASP A 674 -11.13 -11.20 0.44
C ASP A 674 -10.13 -10.11 0.02
N VAL A 675 -9.81 -10.10 -1.27
CA VAL A 675 -9.05 -9.04 -1.94
C VAL A 675 -9.44 -8.94 -3.41
N GLY A 676 -9.97 -7.78 -3.81
CA GLY A 676 -10.21 -7.48 -5.22
C GLY A 676 -8.97 -6.89 -5.89
N VAL A 677 -8.58 -7.41 -7.05
CA VAL A 677 -7.46 -6.92 -7.87
C VAL A 677 -7.98 -6.44 -9.23
N ALA A 678 -7.94 -5.13 -9.48
CA ALA A 678 -8.25 -4.58 -10.80
C ALA A 678 -7.00 -4.59 -11.71
N ILE A 679 -7.19 -4.90 -13.00
CA ILE A 679 -6.13 -4.87 -14.03
C ILE A 679 -6.34 -3.75 -15.04
N GLY A 680 -5.25 -3.09 -15.42
CA GLY A 680 -5.18 -2.12 -16.51
C GLY A 680 -5.56 -0.70 -16.08
N THR A 681 -5.77 0.16 -17.08
CA THR A 681 -6.23 1.54 -16.91
C THR A 681 -7.73 1.60 -16.57
N GLY A 682 -8.23 0.62 -15.82
CA GLY A 682 -9.64 0.44 -15.52
C GLY A 682 -10.28 1.78 -15.16
N THR A 683 -11.43 2.05 -15.78
CA THR A 683 -12.27 3.24 -15.55
C THR A 683 -12.31 3.62 -14.08
N ASP A 684 -12.53 4.88 -13.74
CA ASP A 684 -12.54 5.37 -12.34
C ASP A 684 -13.35 4.45 -11.38
N VAL A 685 -14.40 3.78 -11.87
CA VAL A 685 -15.20 2.75 -11.18
C VAL A 685 -14.40 1.50 -10.73
N ALA A 686 -13.51 0.98 -11.56
CA ALA A 686 -12.63 -0.15 -11.24
C ALA A 686 -11.59 0.25 -10.20
N ILE A 687 -11.03 1.46 -10.35
CA ILE A 687 -10.11 2.08 -9.39
C ILE A 687 -10.81 2.42 -8.07
N GLU A 688 -12.15 2.51 -8.01
CA GLU A 688 -12.95 2.67 -6.78
C GLU A 688 -13.44 1.35 -6.17
N SER A 689 -13.52 0.28 -6.95
CA SER A 689 -14.08 -1.00 -6.46
C SER A 689 -13.02 -2.01 -5.97
N ALA A 690 -11.76 -1.91 -6.41
CA ALA A 690 -10.71 -2.89 -6.08
C ALA A 690 -9.78 -2.51 -4.91
N ASP A 691 -9.37 -3.48 -4.10
CA ASP A 691 -8.41 -3.28 -3.01
C ASP A 691 -6.97 -3.07 -3.50
N VAL A 692 -6.63 -3.73 -4.61
CA VAL A 692 -5.35 -3.66 -5.31
C VAL A 692 -5.60 -3.26 -6.76
N VAL A 693 -4.83 -2.34 -7.29
CA VAL A 693 -4.91 -1.90 -8.68
C VAL A 693 -3.58 -2.15 -9.37
N LEU A 694 -3.61 -2.83 -10.51
CA LEU A 694 -2.47 -3.05 -11.38
C LEU A 694 -2.53 -2.02 -12.52
N MET A 695 -1.52 -1.15 -12.59
CA MET A 695 -1.49 -0.05 -13.56
C MET A 695 -1.33 -0.52 -15.01
N SER A 696 -0.73 -1.70 -15.21
CA SER A 696 -0.61 -2.34 -16.51
C SER A 696 -1.70 -3.39 -16.71
N GLY A 697 -2.00 -3.67 -17.97
CA GLY A 697 -2.86 -4.80 -18.35
C GLY A 697 -2.20 -6.16 -18.15
N ASP A 698 -0.99 -6.22 -17.59
CA ASP A 698 -0.16 -7.41 -17.51
C ASP A 698 -0.46 -8.22 -16.24
N LEU A 699 -0.94 -9.45 -16.45
CA LEU A 699 -1.31 -10.36 -15.37
C LEU A 699 -0.14 -10.71 -14.44
N ARG A 700 1.11 -10.56 -14.89
CA ARG A 700 2.32 -10.75 -14.05
C ARG A 700 2.35 -9.80 -12.84
N GLY A 701 1.57 -8.71 -12.85
CA GLY A 701 1.37 -7.85 -11.68
C GLY A 701 0.80 -8.60 -10.46
N VAL A 702 -0.05 -9.61 -10.67
CA VAL A 702 -0.69 -10.38 -9.59
C VAL A 702 0.32 -11.21 -8.78
N PRO A 703 1.13 -12.12 -9.37
CA PRO A 703 2.14 -12.85 -8.61
C PRO A 703 3.19 -11.92 -7.99
N ASN A 704 3.50 -10.79 -8.62
CA ASN A 704 4.39 -9.77 -8.05
C ASN A 704 3.80 -9.14 -6.78
N ALA A 705 2.52 -8.77 -6.80
CA ALA A 705 1.80 -8.23 -5.65
C ALA A 705 1.80 -9.22 -4.48
N ILE A 706 1.47 -10.50 -4.75
CA ILE A 706 1.46 -11.57 -3.74
C ILE A 706 2.86 -11.79 -3.16
N THR A 707 3.88 -11.87 -4.01
CA THR A 707 5.26 -12.10 -3.57
C THR A 707 5.79 -10.96 -2.71
N LEU A 708 5.53 -9.71 -3.12
CA LEU A 708 5.92 -8.52 -2.39
C LEU A 708 5.18 -8.42 -1.05
N SER A 709 3.88 -8.72 -1.03
CA SER A 709 3.10 -8.83 0.20
C SER A 709 3.72 -9.85 1.18
N ARG A 710 3.96 -11.09 0.73
CA ARG A 710 4.57 -12.15 1.55
C ARG A 710 5.97 -11.74 2.04
N ALA A 711 6.77 -11.07 1.21
CA ALA A 711 8.07 -10.53 1.60
C ALA A 711 7.95 -9.45 2.69
N THR A 712 6.98 -8.55 2.54
CA THR A 712 6.72 -7.44 3.48
C THR A 712 6.20 -7.96 4.82
N LEU A 713 5.24 -8.89 4.82
CA LEU A 713 4.73 -9.54 6.03
C LEU A 713 5.82 -10.34 6.76
N ARG A 714 6.67 -11.05 6.03
CA ARG A 714 7.83 -11.74 6.61
C ARG A 714 8.82 -10.77 7.24
N ASN A 715 9.07 -9.63 6.60
CA ASN A 715 9.91 -8.57 7.16
C ASN A 715 9.31 -7.97 8.44
N ILE A 716 7.99 -7.71 8.46
CA ILE A 716 7.27 -7.26 9.65
C ILE A 716 7.41 -8.29 10.79
N LYS A 717 7.18 -9.58 10.51
CA LYS A 717 7.34 -10.66 11.51
C LYS A 717 8.77 -10.72 12.07
N GLN A 718 9.78 -10.58 11.22
CA GLN A 718 11.19 -10.51 11.65
C GLN A 718 11.43 -9.30 12.56
N ASN A 719 10.96 -8.11 12.15
CA ASN A 719 11.15 -6.88 12.91
C ASN A 719 10.46 -6.95 14.27
N LEU A 720 9.24 -7.49 14.33
CA LEU A 720 8.52 -7.68 15.59
C LEU A 720 9.18 -8.72 16.48
N PHE A 721 9.65 -9.84 15.92
CA PHE A 721 10.41 -10.84 16.66
C PHE A 721 11.65 -10.19 17.31
N TRP A 722 12.46 -9.49 16.53
CA TRP A 722 13.66 -8.83 17.03
C TRP A 722 13.37 -7.62 17.90
N ALA A 723 12.19 -6.99 17.82
CA ALA A 723 11.80 -5.91 18.70
C ALA A 723 11.47 -6.36 20.13
N PHE A 724 11.26 -7.66 20.36
CA PHE A 724 10.95 -8.22 21.70
C PHE A 724 11.92 -9.29 22.18
N ALA A 725 12.50 -10.11 21.27
CA ALA A 725 13.28 -11.28 21.64
C ALA A 725 14.47 -10.95 22.54
N TYR A 726 15.22 -9.88 22.23
CA TYR A 726 16.35 -9.47 23.07
C TYR A 726 15.90 -8.90 24.42
N ASN A 727 14.78 -8.16 24.47
CA ASN A 727 14.25 -7.65 25.75
C ASN A 727 13.86 -8.80 26.65
N VAL A 728 13.07 -9.76 26.14
CA VAL A 728 12.62 -10.93 26.89
C VAL A 728 13.81 -11.76 27.38
N LEU A 729 14.86 -11.91 26.57
CA LEU A 729 16.07 -12.64 26.96
C LEU A 729 16.90 -11.88 28.01
N LEU A 730 16.98 -10.55 27.94
CA LEU A 730 17.83 -9.75 28.81
C LEU A 730 17.15 -9.26 30.10
N ILE A 731 15.81 -9.31 30.20
CA ILE A 731 15.08 -9.01 31.45
C ILE A 731 15.54 -9.93 32.60
N PRO A 732 15.62 -11.26 32.46
CA PRO A 732 16.14 -12.13 33.52
C PRO A 732 17.59 -11.83 33.90
N VAL A 733 18.42 -11.46 32.92
CA VAL A 733 19.82 -11.07 33.15
C VAL A 733 19.89 -9.76 33.95
N ALA A 734 19.04 -8.78 33.62
CA ALA A 734 18.91 -7.52 34.35
C ALA A 734 18.31 -7.70 35.75
N ALA A 735 17.38 -8.64 35.92
CA ALA A 735 16.84 -9.02 37.21
C ALA A 735 17.88 -9.72 38.09
N GLY A 736 19.00 -10.18 37.51
CA GLY A 736 20.11 -10.76 38.24
C GLY A 736 20.03 -12.28 38.40
N VAL A 737 19.22 -12.98 37.58
CA VAL A 737 19.08 -14.44 37.65
C VAL A 737 20.42 -15.17 37.43
N LEU A 738 21.34 -14.59 36.65
CA LEU A 738 22.67 -15.15 36.40
C LEU A 738 23.70 -14.80 37.49
N TYR A 739 23.38 -13.89 38.41
CA TYR A 739 24.33 -13.42 39.41
C TYR A 739 24.79 -14.51 40.39
N PRO A 740 23.91 -15.37 40.96
CA PRO A 740 24.34 -16.34 41.97
C PRO A 740 25.33 -17.39 41.43
N ALA A 741 25.23 -17.73 40.14
CA ALA A 741 26.07 -18.77 39.52
C ALA A 741 27.29 -18.21 38.77
N PHE A 742 27.18 -17.01 38.19
CA PHE A 742 28.19 -16.45 37.28
C PHE A 742 28.70 -15.06 37.67
N GLY A 743 28.09 -14.41 38.67
CA GLY A 743 28.42 -13.03 39.05
C GLY A 743 28.05 -11.99 37.99
N VAL A 744 27.22 -12.33 37.01
CA VAL A 744 26.85 -11.46 35.88
C VAL A 744 25.61 -10.63 36.20
N LEU A 745 25.72 -9.30 36.05
CA LEU A 745 24.60 -8.35 36.10
C LEU A 745 24.57 -7.52 34.82
N LEU A 746 23.38 -7.11 34.39
CA LEU A 746 23.24 -6.20 33.25
C LEU A 746 23.42 -4.75 33.70
N SER A 747 24.42 -4.06 33.15
CA SER A 747 24.54 -2.61 33.34
C SER A 747 23.36 -1.88 32.67
N PRO A 748 22.70 -0.94 33.37
CA PRO A 748 21.69 -0.05 32.78
C PRO A 748 22.16 0.67 31.50
N MET A 749 23.45 0.95 31.39
CA MET A 749 24.04 1.60 30.20
C MET A 749 24.09 0.66 29.00
N ILE A 750 24.48 -0.60 29.21
CA ILE A 750 24.47 -1.63 28.16
C ILE A 750 23.03 -1.88 27.71
N ALA A 751 22.08 -1.88 28.65
CA ALA A 751 20.66 -1.97 28.33
C ALA A 751 20.19 -0.80 27.45
N ALA A 752 20.56 0.43 27.79
CA ALA A 752 20.24 1.62 26.99
C ALA A 752 20.88 1.59 25.58
N ALA A 753 22.13 1.12 25.46
CA ALA A 753 22.80 0.96 24.17
C ALA A 753 22.12 -0.12 23.30
N ALA A 754 21.77 -1.27 23.89
CA ALA A 754 21.08 -2.36 23.21
C ALA A 754 19.73 -1.90 22.60
N MET A 755 18.99 -1.04 23.32
CA MET A 755 17.74 -0.46 22.79
C MET A 755 17.95 0.38 21.53
N GLY A 756 18.98 1.25 21.51
CA GLY A 756 19.28 2.07 20.34
C GLY A 756 19.66 1.22 19.12
N LEU A 757 20.47 0.18 19.34
CA LEU A 757 20.88 -0.76 18.30
C LEU A 757 19.71 -1.58 17.73
N SER A 758 18.75 -1.97 18.57
CA SER A 758 17.53 -2.66 18.14
C SER A 758 16.73 -1.84 17.12
N SER A 759 16.52 -0.54 17.37
CA SER A 759 15.84 0.36 16.43
C SER A 759 16.58 0.46 15.09
N VAL A 760 17.91 0.58 15.13
CA VAL A 760 18.74 0.60 13.91
C VAL A 760 18.63 -0.71 13.14
N PHE A 761 18.65 -1.84 13.84
CA PHE A 761 18.53 -3.17 13.24
C PHE A 761 17.18 -3.34 12.53
N VAL A 762 16.08 -3.01 13.21
CA VAL A 762 14.72 -3.11 12.66
C VAL A 762 14.55 -2.25 11.42
N VAL A 763 14.99 -0.99 11.46
CA VAL A 763 14.88 -0.10 10.29
C VAL A 763 15.78 -0.57 9.15
N SER A 764 17.01 -1.00 9.44
CA SER A 764 17.92 -1.54 8.42
C SER A 764 17.36 -2.80 7.78
N ASN A 765 16.73 -3.68 8.56
CA ASN A 765 16.07 -4.87 8.05
C ASN A 765 14.87 -4.51 7.17
N ALA A 766 14.07 -3.51 7.54
CA ALA A 766 12.97 -3.01 6.70
C ALA A 766 13.46 -2.41 5.38
N LEU A 767 14.56 -1.66 5.38
CA LEU A 767 15.16 -1.10 4.17
C LEU A 767 15.67 -2.14 3.17
N ARG A 768 15.84 -3.41 3.57
CA ARG A 768 16.17 -4.51 2.63
C ARG A 768 15.07 -4.72 1.58
N LEU A 769 13.82 -4.36 1.89
CA LEU A 769 12.70 -4.41 0.93
C LEU A 769 12.92 -3.48 -0.27
N LYS A 770 13.73 -2.40 -0.17
CA LYS A 770 14.11 -1.57 -1.33
C LYS A 770 14.85 -2.36 -2.41
N ARG A 771 15.52 -3.46 -2.04
CA ARG A 771 16.27 -4.34 -2.96
C ARG A 771 15.41 -5.49 -3.49
N PHE A 772 14.12 -5.50 -3.19
CA PHE A 772 13.20 -6.51 -3.72
C PHE A 772 13.24 -6.49 -5.25
N ARG A 773 13.33 -7.68 -5.84
CA ARG A 773 13.23 -7.90 -7.28
C ARG A 773 12.05 -8.84 -7.52
N ALA A 774 11.20 -8.48 -8.47
CA ALA A 774 10.14 -9.34 -8.95
C ALA A 774 10.74 -10.65 -9.48
N PRO A 775 10.14 -11.82 -9.20
CA PRO A 775 10.60 -13.12 -9.70
C PRO A 775 10.84 -13.16 -11.22
N GLU A 776 10.06 -12.42 -12.01
CA GLU A 776 10.14 -12.44 -13.47
C GLU A 776 10.83 -11.23 -14.13
N ALA A 777 11.28 -10.24 -13.35
CA ALA A 777 12.15 -9.18 -13.88
C ALA A 777 13.58 -9.68 -14.24
N ALA A 778 13.81 -10.99 -14.13
CA ALA A 778 15.05 -11.68 -14.48
C ALA A 778 15.03 -12.27 -15.91
N GLY A 779 14.11 -11.85 -16.78
CA GLY A 779 14.27 -12.04 -18.23
C GLY A 779 15.44 -11.21 -18.77
N PRO A 780 16.13 -11.66 -19.84
CA PRO A 780 17.29 -10.95 -20.38
C PRO A 780 16.89 -9.54 -20.80
N ARG A 781 17.50 -8.52 -20.18
CA ARG A 781 17.43 -7.15 -20.71
C ARG A 781 17.94 -7.19 -22.15
N PRO A 782 17.20 -6.69 -23.15
CA PRO A 782 17.81 -6.45 -24.45
C PRO A 782 18.92 -5.43 -24.23
N THR A 783 20.16 -5.87 -24.38
CA THR A 783 21.31 -4.98 -24.51
C THR A 783 21.03 -4.12 -25.73
N LEU A 784 20.61 -2.87 -25.51
CA LEU A 784 20.69 -1.83 -26.52
C LEU A 784 22.16 -1.75 -26.92
N ALA A 785 22.48 -2.28 -28.11
CA ALA A 785 23.78 -2.12 -28.70
C ALA A 785 24.10 -0.61 -28.74
N PRO A 786 25.29 -0.17 -28.30
CA PRO A 786 25.67 1.22 -28.43
C PRO A 786 25.64 1.57 -29.92
N GLN A 787 24.72 2.46 -30.31
CA GLN A 787 24.71 3.04 -31.64
C GLN A 787 26.06 3.72 -31.84
N SER A 788 26.83 3.21 -32.80
CA SER A 788 28.05 3.82 -33.27
C SER A 788 27.74 5.27 -33.66
N ALA A 789 28.44 6.21 -33.04
CA ALA A 789 28.53 7.58 -33.55
C ALA A 789 29.07 7.52 -34.98
N ALA A 790 28.16 7.64 -35.95
CA ALA A 790 28.53 7.93 -37.33
C ALA A 790 28.88 9.41 -37.39
N SER A 791 30.14 9.67 -37.70
CA SER A 791 30.68 10.95 -38.12
C SER A 791 29.82 11.62 -39.19
N LEU A 792 29.24 12.77 -38.87
CA LEU A 792 29.30 14.03 -39.62
C LEU A 792 28.67 15.17 -38.79
#